data_AF-M4YUD2-F1
#
_entry.id   AF-M4YUD2-F1
#
_cell.length_a   1.000
_cell.length_b   1.000
_cell.length_c   1.000
_cell.angle_alpha   90.00
_cell.angle_beta   90.00
_cell.angle_gamma   90.00
#
_symmetry.space_group_name_H-M   'P 1'
#
loop_
_entity.id
_entity.type
_entity.pdbx_description
1 polymer ?
#
loop_
_entity_poly.entity_id
_entity_poly.type
_entity_poly.pdbx_seq_one_letter_code
_entity_poly.pdbx_strand_id
1 'polypeptide(L)'
;MSKCPVEGGGLRASKRFSSEVCLAAALMVMVLVVSCFVLFSDSDDSSADPPATSGSCGTSATWSYADGTLTISGTGTMSDYENARDAPWYPLNKDITTIVIQSGITSIGKFAFFDLPNLTSVTIPEGVTLIGYESFYGCRSLSALTLPDSLETIKNYAFQNCTSLTGISIPDGVTTLESGVFTGCSSLQSIDLGSIEDLNGNALDGCNSLTSITIPATVTNIYSADYGCFGRTPSLTSITVEAGSTKFKDVDGVLYDNTEKYLRCYPAGRTATTYSVPAGTVDIRHAAFSNCPSLQTVTFPDTLKVIYNNAFRNCPSLTSVSIPAGITTINDNSFRECTSLESFSAPSSVTHIGDYAFFGCTSLAEVQIHGVIGAEGQGTFKGCTSLTSITVDADPGASENYWYTEDGALFRYYYGERTLICYPAGNTAAAYSIPEGITAVGDGAISFNAHLRSLSIPDSVTSINGGAFDGTDGLGSVTVSANNGSFASEGGVLYNKSKTQIVLYPPARTDSSFTIPDGVATVSGQLSSIHLTSITVPDSFENPSFFDCPNLVSVNGNTTNPTYSFADGCVYLKGTGNIYHIPLGVTSYTVPSTVTEFDEGTIIGSNMSEVKFVSGTALNVPMTGLFLTRSDLTLIIEEGASITFGQYAIVFESSDSPLTGATLTAVVPKGFTFPEDSVVYIGAGETIAQATIKYVDSSLDPSGGKIAVESDTGSEELDTDSIAFIKGQAEKNPGLVMNISLAGGITASFDNKAIKSLGSSSATLSVNKVAAENLDQATKDLVGDNPVFEISFGANTNFGEGKATFTVPYTLPEGKSAEDLKVYYIKDGAVAETINCTYADGKVTFSTGHLSTYSVGFIDTSGGDSGSGAGSEFPIWIVAVIAIAVAVAAVGTFFFLRRRV
;
A
#
# COMPACT_ATOMS: atom_id res chain seq x y z
N MET A 1 0.59 -31.74 12.60
CA MET A 1 1.39 -32.98 12.78
C MET A 1 1.92 -33.35 11.39
N SER A 2 3.20 -33.25 11.01
CA SER A 2 4.46 -33.74 11.61
C SER A 2 4.66 -35.26 11.53
N LYS A 3 5.39 -35.76 10.51
CA LYS A 3 6.73 -36.40 10.69
C LYS A 3 7.31 -37.04 9.40
N CYS A 4 8.65 -36.99 9.34
CA CYS A 4 9.58 -37.93 8.67
C CYS A 4 9.86 -37.82 7.13
N PRO A 5 11.09 -38.17 6.68
CA PRO A 5 11.85 -37.29 5.75
C PRO A 5 12.79 -38.01 4.72
N VAL A 6 13.73 -37.26 4.11
CA VAL A 6 15.22 -37.51 3.91
C VAL A 6 15.71 -38.99 3.89
N GLU A 7 16.58 -39.52 3.00
CA GLU A 7 17.77 -39.07 2.21
C GLU A 7 18.00 -40.04 0.98
N GLY A 8 18.91 -39.90 -0.02
CA GLY A 8 19.81 -38.83 -0.51
C GLY A 8 21.19 -39.33 -1.03
N GLY A 9 21.68 -38.79 -2.18
CA GLY A 9 23.06 -38.96 -2.72
C GLY A 9 23.32 -40.13 -3.71
N GLY A 10 24.31 -40.10 -4.63
CA GLY A 10 25.20 -38.99 -5.07
C GLY A 10 26.50 -39.45 -5.80
N LEU A 11 27.00 -38.67 -6.79
CA LEU A 11 28.32 -38.74 -7.50
C LEU A 11 28.51 -37.38 -8.25
N ARG A 12 29.55 -36.53 -8.10
CA ARG A 12 31.04 -36.61 -8.29
C ARG A 12 31.49 -36.78 -9.76
N ALA A 13 32.56 -36.15 -10.29
CA ALA A 13 33.62 -35.21 -9.81
C ALA A 13 34.52 -34.76 -11.03
N SER A 14 35.46 -33.79 -11.07
CA SER A 14 35.93 -32.62 -10.26
C SER A 14 37.16 -31.93 -10.98
N LYS A 15 37.76 -30.85 -10.42
CA LYS A 15 39.10 -30.20 -10.69
C LYS A 15 39.10 -28.87 -11.50
N ARG A 16 40.05 -27.90 -11.36
CA ARG A 16 41.02 -27.47 -10.28
C ARG A 16 41.78 -26.17 -10.68
N PHE A 17 42.07 -25.28 -9.72
CA PHE A 17 43.25 -24.34 -9.63
C PHE A 17 43.40 -23.21 -10.70
N SER A 18 44.08 -22.07 -10.49
CA SER A 18 44.51 -21.35 -9.26
C SER A 18 45.05 -19.93 -9.55
N SER A 19 44.76 -18.97 -8.65
CA SER A 19 45.52 -17.76 -8.25
C SER A 19 46.46 -16.99 -9.22
N GLU A 20 46.15 -15.69 -9.34
CA GLU A 20 47.06 -14.53 -9.29
C GLU A 20 48.00 -14.08 -10.45
N VAL A 21 48.08 -12.74 -10.54
CA VAL A 21 49.19 -11.89 -10.99
C VAL A 21 49.70 -12.00 -12.45
N CYS A 22 49.39 -10.92 -13.19
CA CYS A 22 50.20 -10.26 -14.22
C CYS A 22 51.00 -11.10 -15.25
N LEU A 23 50.42 -11.21 -16.45
CA LEU A 23 50.96 -10.52 -17.62
C LEU A 23 49.79 -10.22 -18.58
N ALA A 24 49.06 -9.10 -18.50
CA ALA A 24 49.41 -7.70 -18.24
C ALA A 24 50.32 -7.05 -19.30
N ALA A 25 49.95 -5.82 -19.67
CA ALA A 25 50.83 -4.80 -20.26
C ALA A 25 51.59 -5.14 -21.57
N ALA A 26 50.91 -5.77 -22.55
CA ALA A 26 51.30 -5.65 -23.96
C ALA A 26 50.05 -5.66 -24.87
N LEU A 27 49.71 -4.60 -25.61
CA LEU A 27 50.35 -3.28 -25.61
C LEU A 27 49.37 -2.20 -26.14
N MET A 28 49.32 -1.05 -25.45
CA MET A 28 49.04 0.32 -25.95
C MET A 28 47.70 0.61 -26.67
N VAL A 29 46.90 1.58 -26.22
CA VAL A 29 47.12 3.05 -26.32
C VAL A 29 47.10 3.47 -27.80
N MET A 30 46.13 4.30 -28.25
CA MET A 30 45.80 5.63 -27.71
C MET A 30 44.30 5.98 -27.68
N VAL A 31 43.96 6.92 -26.76
CA VAL A 31 42.90 7.97 -26.90
C VAL A 31 41.44 7.46 -26.89
N LEU A 32 40.54 7.94 -26.02
CA LEU A 32 40.61 8.97 -24.96
C LEU A 32 39.63 8.67 -23.79
N VAL A 33 39.75 9.45 -22.72
CA VAL A 33 38.73 9.64 -21.66
C VAL A 33 37.92 10.90 -22.02
N VAL A 34 36.70 11.08 -21.44
CA VAL A 34 35.70 12.14 -21.75
C VAL A 34 34.98 11.84 -23.08
N SER A 35 33.64 11.93 -23.25
CA SER A 35 32.62 12.78 -22.59
C SER A 35 31.23 12.12 -22.42
N CYS A 36 30.44 12.60 -21.44
CA CYS A 36 28.96 12.58 -21.26
C CYS A 36 28.20 11.21 -21.29
N PHE A 37 27.12 10.93 -20.54
CA PHE A 37 25.94 11.69 -20.00
C PHE A 37 24.88 12.13 -21.03
N VAL A 38 23.64 12.36 -20.53
CA VAL A 38 22.37 12.57 -21.27
C VAL A 38 21.80 11.23 -21.83
N LEU A 39 20.53 10.83 -21.66
CA LEU A 39 19.26 11.53 -21.37
C LEU A 39 18.57 11.08 -20.06
N PHE A 40 18.16 12.01 -19.22
CA PHE A 40 16.72 12.29 -19.06
C PHE A 40 16.37 13.40 -20.05
N SER A 41 15.09 13.54 -20.40
CA SER A 41 14.50 14.75 -20.95
C SER A 41 13.02 14.79 -20.59
N ASP A 42 12.48 16.00 -20.46
CA ASP A 42 11.15 16.30 -19.96
C ASP A 42 9.99 15.77 -20.83
N SER A 43 8.78 16.12 -20.40
CA SER A 43 7.62 16.19 -21.28
C SER A 43 7.94 17.00 -22.54
N ASP A 44 7.76 16.38 -23.69
CA ASP A 44 7.54 17.08 -24.96
C ASP A 44 6.11 17.66 -24.94
N ASP A 45 5.85 18.59 -24.01
CA ASP A 45 4.94 19.69 -24.33
C ASP A 45 5.59 20.39 -25.52
N SER A 46 5.01 20.19 -26.70
CA SER A 46 5.48 20.76 -27.97
C SER A 46 5.43 22.31 -28.03
N SER A 47 5.26 22.99 -26.89
CA SER A 47 5.40 24.42 -26.68
C SER A 47 6.18 24.84 -25.41
N ALA A 48 6.72 23.91 -24.62
CA ALA A 48 7.54 24.23 -23.45
C ALA A 48 8.97 24.64 -23.85
N ASP A 49 9.47 25.72 -23.23
CA ASP A 49 10.90 26.02 -23.24
C ASP A 49 11.67 24.95 -22.44
N PRO A 50 12.86 24.49 -22.88
CA PRO A 50 13.64 23.50 -22.15
C PRO A 50 14.00 24.02 -20.75
N PRO A 51 14.11 23.13 -19.74
CA PRO A 51 14.35 23.53 -18.36
C PRO A 51 15.60 24.41 -18.26
N ALA A 52 15.46 25.53 -17.56
CA ALA A 52 16.52 26.52 -17.46
C ALA A 52 17.82 25.87 -16.96
N THR A 53 18.92 26.02 -17.71
CA THR A 53 20.23 25.49 -17.30
C THR A 53 21.06 26.50 -16.52
N SER A 54 20.51 27.70 -16.25
CA SER A 54 21.09 28.70 -15.35
C SER A 54 20.08 29.77 -14.95
N GLY A 55 20.36 30.50 -13.87
CA GLY A 55 19.53 31.62 -13.41
C GLY A 55 20.01 32.24 -12.10
N SER A 56 19.15 33.02 -11.45
CA SER A 56 19.38 33.55 -10.10
C SER A 56 18.87 32.58 -9.04
N CYS A 57 19.56 32.49 -7.90
CA CYS A 57 19.14 31.74 -6.71
C CYS A 57 19.43 32.53 -5.42
N GLY A 58 19.42 33.86 -5.51
CA GLY A 58 19.62 34.82 -4.43
C GLY A 58 19.77 36.23 -5.00
N THR A 59 20.00 37.24 -4.15
CA THR A 59 20.17 38.64 -4.61
C THR A 59 21.47 38.86 -5.39
N SER A 60 22.50 38.06 -5.13
CA SER A 60 23.77 38.04 -5.87
C SER A 60 24.36 36.62 -6.03
N ALA A 61 23.55 35.60 -5.74
CA ALA A 61 23.84 34.20 -6.02
C ALA A 61 23.15 33.77 -7.33
N THR A 62 23.89 33.09 -8.20
CA THR A 62 23.42 32.51 -9.45
C THR A 62 23.69 31.01 -9.47
N TRP A 63 22.98 30.28 -10.32
CA TRP A 63 23.17 28.86 -10.50
C TRP A 63 23.36 28.52 -11.98
N SER A 64 24.02 27.40 -12.25
CA SER A 64 24.11 26.78 -13.56
C SER A 64 24.18 25.27 -13.44
N TYR A 65 23.58 24.55 -14.39
CA TYR A 65 23.55 23.10 -14.44
C TYR A 65 24.19 22.58 -15.73
N ALA A 66 25.08 21.60 -15.61
CA ALA A 66 25.69 20.87 -16.72
C ALA A 66 26.14 19.47 -16.26
N ASP A 67 26.00 18.45 -17.11
CA ASP A 67 26.53 17.08 -16.89
C ASP A 67 26.26 16.52 -15.47
N GLY A 68 25.01 16.57 -15.00
CA GLY A 68 24.62 16.08 -13.67
C GLY A 68 25.12 16.92 -12.49
N THR A 69 25.75 18.08 -12.75
CA THR A 69 26.36 18.94 -11.74
C THR A 69 25.62 20.28 -11.64
N LEU A 70 25.02 20.55 -10.47
CA LEU A 70 24.48 21.85 -10.11
C LEU A 70 25.57 22.71 -9.47
N THR A 71 25.93 23.83 -10.10
CA THR A 71 26.93 24.77 -9.60
C THR A 71 26.26 26.05 -9.10
N ILE A 72 26.47 26.40 -7.83
CA ILE A 72 26.02 27.67 -7.23
C ILE A 72 27.22 28.64 -7.19
N SER A 73 27.04 29.84 -7.72
CA SER A 73 28.07 30.85 -7.98
C SER A 73 27.65 32.23 -7.46
N GLY A 74 28.59 33.17 -7.37
CA GLY A 74 28.30 34.56 -6.96
C GLY A 74 28.59 34.80 -5.48
N THR A 75 27.81 35.67 -4.83
CA THR A 75 28.07 36.11 -3.45
C THR A 75 26.81 36.26 -2.59
N GLY A 76 26.99 36.05 -1.28
CA GLY A 76 25.96 36.25 -0.26
C GLY A 76 25.04 35.04 -0.07
N THR A 77 23.82 35.30 0.38
CA THR A 77 22.84 34.27 0.73
C THR A 77 22.16 33.68 -0.50
N MET A 78 21.99 32.36 -0.53
CA MET A 78 20.97 31.74 -1.38
C MET A 78 19.56 32.16 -0.92
N SER A 79 18.58 32.09 -1.82
CA SER A 79 17.17 32.27 -1.48
C SER A 79 16.65 31.16 -0.56
N ASP A 80 15.83 31.53 0.41
CA ASP A 80 14.88 30.60 1.02
C ASP A 80 13.70 30.37 0.07
N TYR A 81 13.23 29.13 -0.01
CA TYR A 81 12.08 28.71 -0.82
C TYR A 81 10.88 28.39 0.07
N GLU A 82 9.64 28.60 -0.38
CA GLU A 82 8.47 28.30 0.46
C GLU A 82 8.06 26.83 0.39
N ASN A 83 8.33 26.17 -0.74
CA ASN A 83 8.20 24.73 -0.97
C ASN A 83 9.37 24.23 -1.84
N ALA A 84 9.64 22.92 -1.84
CA ALA A 84 10.66 22.31 -2.68
C ALA A 84 10.50 22.59 -4.19
N ARG A 85 9.26 22.72 -4.69
CA ARG A 85 8.98 23.03 -6.11
C ARG A 85 9.40 24.45 -6.53
N ASP A 86 9.69 25.35 -5.59
CA ASP A 86 10.11 26.73 -5.88
C ASP A 86 11.62 26.85 -6.16
N ALA A 87 12.40 25.80 -5.86
CA ALA A 87 13.82 25.75 -6.18
C ALA A 87 14.01 25.74 -7.71
N PRO A 88 14.81 26.65 -8.32
CA PRO A 88 14.90 26.81 -9.77
C PRO A 88 15.32 25.56 -10.57
N TRP A 89 15.98 24.62 -9.91
CA TRP A 89 16.46 23.35 -10.45
C TRP A 89 15.58 22.15 -10.06
N TYR A 90 14.40 22.36 -9.47
CA TYR A 90 13.46 21.28 -9.14
C TYR A 90 13.11 20.35 -10.32
N PRO A 91 12.91 20.83 -11.58
CA PRO A 91 12.72 19.95 -12.73
C PRO A 91 13.89 18.97 -12.97
N LEU A 92 15.10 19.35 -12.55
CA LEU A 92 16.34 18.60 -12.73
C LEU A 92 16.65 17.67 -11.54
N ASN A 93 15.73 17.51 -10.58
CA ASN A 93 16.02 16.85 -9.30
C ASN A 93 16.49 15.39 -9.40
N LYS A 94 16.07 14.67 -10.45
CA LYS A 94 16.51 13.30 -10.76
C LYS A 94 17.89 13.22 -11.40
N ASP A 95 18.38 14.31 -11.99
CA ASP A 95 19.64 14.31 -12.75
C ASP A 95 20.82 14.86 -11.95
N ILE A 96 20.55 15.66 -10.92
CA ILE A 96 21.58 16.25 -10.06
C ILE A 96 22.24 15.13 -9.23
N THR A 97 23.45 14.77 -9.63
CA THR A 97 24.31 13.81 -8.92
C THR A 97 25.37 14.51 -8.07
N THR A 98 25.74 15.76 -8.43
CA THR A 98 26.76 16.55 -7.75
C THR A 98 26.28 17.99 -7.53
N ILE A 99 26.56 18.55 -6.35
CA ILE A 99 26.43 19.99 -6.06
C ILE A 99 27.81 20.60 -5.81
N VAL A 100 28.09 21.74 -6.43
CA VAL A 100 29.30 22.54 -6.21
C VAL A 100 28.90 23.97 -5.84
N ILE A 101 29.08 24.34 -4.57
CA ILE A 101 28.88 25.72 -4.11
C ILE A 101 30.24 26.42 -4.14
N GLN A 102 30.30 27.59 -4.79
CA GLN A 102 31.54 28.36 -4.94
C GLN A 102 31.78 29.34 -3.80
N SER A 103 33.07 29.63 -3.53
CA SER A 103 33.51 30.58 -2.53
C SER A 103 32.89 31.97 -2.75
N GLY A 104 32.22 32.51 -1.73
CA GLY A 104 31.50 33.78 -1.78
C GLY A 104 30.03 33.65 -1.38
N ILE A 105 29.45 32.47 -1.55
CA ILE A 105 28.16 32.10 -0.94
C ILE A 105 28.32 31.99 0.58
N THR A 106 27.36 32.52 1.34
CA THR A 106 27.40 32.58 2.81
C THR A 106 26.32 31.73 3.49
N SER A 107 25.26 31.34 2.79
CA SER A 107 24.22 30.46 3.33
C SER A 107 23.53 29.63 2.26
N ILE A 108 23.07 28.45 2.64
CA ILE A 108 22.17 27.58 1.88
C ILE A 108 20.75 27.78 2.42
N GLY A 109 19.78 28.07 1.54
CA GLY A 109 18.42 28.40 1.94
C GLY A 109 17.53 27.20 2.30
N LYS A 110 16.39 27.49 2.95
CA LYS A 110 15.25 26.59 3.18
C LYS A 110 14.87 25.86 1.88
N PHE A 111 14.72 24.53 1.96
CA PHE A 111 14.37 23.61 0.86
C PHE A 111 15.30 23.60 -0.38
N ALA A 112 16.48 24.25 -0.34
CA ALA A 112 17.30 24.47 -1.55
C ALA A 112 17.63 23.18 -2.34
N PHE A 113 17.96 22.08 -1.68
CA PHE A 113 18.32 20.80 -2.31
C PHE A 113 17.44 19.65 -1.79
N PHE A 114 16.14 19.92 -1.64
CA PHE A 114 15.16 18.95 -1.17
C PHE A 114 14.90 17.82 -2.17
N ASP A 115 14.81 16.58 -1.65
CA ASP A 115 14.59 15.29 -2.32
C ASP A 115 15.30 15.20 -3.69
N LEU A 116 16.63 15.31 -3.65
CA LEU A 116 17.53 14.99 -4.76
C LEU A 116 17.98 13.52 -4.63
N PRO A 117 17.21 12.53 -5.13
CA PRO A 117 17.43 11.11 -4.79
C PRO A 117 18.79 10.57 -5.27
N ASN A 118 19.32 11.13 -6.36
CA ASN A 118 20.56 10.70 -7.01
C ASN A 118 21.79 11.54 -6.62
N LEU A 119 21.64 12.50 -5.70
CA LEU A 119 22.76 13.30 -5.19
C LEU A 119 23.74 12.40 -4.42
N THR A 120 25.00 12.36 -4.87
CA THR A 120 26.07 11.54 -4.25
C THR A 120 27.23 12.38 -3.70
N SER A 121 27.38 13.62 -4.16
CA SER A 121 28.51 14.50 -3.83
C SER A 121 28.05 15.94 -3.64
N VAL A 122 28.51 16.60 -2.57
CA VAL A 122 28.28 18.02 -2.29
C VAL A 122 29.59 18.66 -1.87
N THR A 123 29.96 19.76 -2.53
CA THR A 123 31.06 20.64 -2.09
C THR A 123 30.47 21.92 -1.49
N ILE A 124 30.65 22.09 -0.18
CA ILE A 124 30.33 23.34 0.55
C ILE A 124 31.66 24.05 0.85
N PRO A 125 31.83 25.34 0.49
CA PRO A 125 33.08 26.06 0.67
C PRO A 125 33.15 26.77 2.03
N GLU A 126 34.37 27.05 2.48
CA GLU A 126 34.63 27.99 3.57
C GLU A 126 34.01 29.37 3.28
N GLY A 127 33.33 29.91 4.27
CA GLY A 127 32.52 31.14 4.20
C GLY A 127 31.01 30.89 4.29
N VAL A 128 30.54 29.65 4.14
CA VAL A 128 29.14 29.28 4.43
C VAL A 128 28.96 29.13 5.94
N THR A 129 28.07 29.94 6.53
CA THR A 129 27.78 29.93 7.98
C THR A 129 26.43 29.30 8.33
N LEU A 130 25.51 29.14 7.38
CA LEU A 130 24.16 28.60 7.63
C LEU A 130 23.72 27.57 6.59
N ILE A 131 23.16 26.46 7.07
CA ILE A 131 22.44 25.44 6.29
C ILE A 131 20.96 25.46 6.67
N GLY A 132 20.11 25.69 5.67
CA GLY A 132 18.68 25.99 5.80
C GLY A 132 17.78 24.81 6.19
N TYR A 133 16.54 25.14 6.52
CA TYR A 133 15.51 24.20 6.94
C TYR A 133 15.21 23.18 5.82
N GLU A 134 15.24 21.88 6.15
CA GLU A 134 15.04 20.76 5.19
C GLU A 134 15.89 20.87 3.90
N SER A 135 17.04 21.56 3.94
CA SER A 135 17.77 21.95 2.73
C SER A 135 18.44 20.81 1.96
N PHE A 136 18.66 19.65 2.58
CA PHE A 136 19.08 18.38 1.94
C PHE A 136 18.18 17.21 2.38
N TYR A 137 16.94 17.48 2.79
CA TYR A 137 15.96 16.44 3.13
C TYR A 137 15.84 15.46 1.94
N GLY A 138 15.81 14.15 2.20
CA GLY A 138 15.55 13.14 1.15
C GLY A 138 16.68 12.94 0.14
N CYS A 139 17.89 13.47 0.38
CA CYS A 139 19.09 13.21 -0.43
C CYS A 139 19.62 11.77 -0.21
N ARG A 140 18.82 10.78 -0.62
CA ARG A 140 18.94 9.37 -0.22
C ARG A 140 20.28 8.73 -0.59
N SER A 141 20.89 9.13 -1.71
CA SER A 141 22.18 8.62 -2.20
C SER A 141 23.42 9.34 -1.62
N LEU A 142 23.25 10.38 -0.81
CA LEU A 142 24.36 11.16 -0.24
C LEU A 142 25.06 10.33 0.83
N SER A 143 26.20 9.74 0.48
CA SER A 143 26.89 8.72 1.31
C SER A 143 27.97 9.28 2.25
N ALA A 144 28.50 10.46 1.92
CA ALA A 144 29.44 11.23 2.72
C ALA A 144 29.23 12.73 2.47
N LEU A 145 29.47 13.56 3.49
CA LEU A 145 29.41 15.01 3.41
C LEU A 145 30.51 15.61 4.32
N THR A 146 31.21 16.62 3.81
CA THR A 146 32.11 17.46 4.61
C THR A 146 31.44 18.81 4.84
N LEU A 147 31.32 19.23 6.10
CA LEU A 147 30.85 20.55 6.49
C LEU A 147 32.07 21.48 6.67
N PRO A 148 31.99 22.78 6.31
CA PRO A 148 33.12 23.71 6.42
C PRO A 148 33.34 24.18 7.86
N ASP A 149 34.57 24.54 8.21
CA ASP A 149 34.94 25.04 9.55
C ASP A 149 34.20 26.36 9.87
N SER A 150 33.80 27.12 8.85
CA SER A 150 33.01 28.35 8.99
C SER A 150 31.54 28.17 9.39
N LEU A 151 31.04 26.95 9.57
CA LEU A 151 29.61 26.71 9.77
C LEU A 151 29.16 27.05 11.21
N GLU A 152 28.17 27.94 11.33
CA GLU A 152 27.62 28.43 12.60
C GLU A 152 26.23 27.83 12.92
N THR A 153 25.48 27.35 11.92
CA THR A 153 24.09 26.91 12.09
C THR A 153 23.66 25.85 11.08
N ILE A 154 23.03 24.78 11.58
CA ILE A 154 22.29 23.79 10.80
C ILE A 154 20.85 23.80 11.29
N LYS A 155 19.88 24.01 10.38
CA LYS A 155 18.45 24.09 10.75
C LYS A 155 17.76 22.75 10.82
N ASN A 156 16.61 22.73 11.50
CA ASN A 156 15.76 21.54 11.67
C ASN A 156 15.63 20.72 10.37
N TYR A 157 15.74 19.40 10.52
CA TYR A 157 15.57 18.40 9.45
C TYR A 157 16.48 18.57 8.21
N ALA A 158 17.55 19.38 8.28
CA ALA A 158 18.39 19.71 7.12
C ALA A 158 18.95 18.50 6.36
N PHE A 159 19.24 17.38 7.02
CA PHE A 159 19.72 16.13 6.40
C PHE A 159 18.79 14.93 6.66
N GLN A 160 17.52 15.18 7.02
CA GLN A 160 16.56 14.10 7.28
C GLN A 160 16.43 13.19 6.06
N ASN A 161 16.36 11.88 6.28
CA ASN A 161 16.25 10.85 5.24
C ASN A 161 17.42 10.85 4.22
N CYS A 162 18.59 11.37 4.58
CA CYS A 162 19.87 11.07 3.89
C CYS A 162 20.28 9.61 4.19
N THR A 163 19.53 8.65 3.66
CA THR A 163 19.59 7.23 4.07
C THR A 163 20.93 6.55 3.84
N SER A 164 21.73 6.98 2.85
CA SER A 164 23.07 6.45 2.60
C SER A 164 24.19 7.09 3.42
N LEU A 165 23.93 8.17 4.17
CA LEU A 165 24.99 8.92 4.87
C LEU A 165 25.64 8.03 5.94
N THR A 166 26.92 7.72 5.76
CA THR A 166 27.63 6.74 6.61
C THR A 166 28.30 7.37 7.83
N GLY A 167 28.75 8.61 7.73
CA GLY A 167 29.33 9.38 8.83
C GLY A 167 29.39 10.87 8.53
N ILE A 168 29.41 11.68 9.59
CA ILE A 168 29.55 13.14 9.52
C ILE A 168 30.21 13.69 10.79
N SER A 169 30.93 14.81 10.65
CA SER A 169 31.46 15.61 11.76
C SER A 169 30.78 16.98 11.78
N ILE A 170 30.37 17.43 12.97
CA ILE A 170 29.79 18.75 13.19
C ILE A 170 30.91 19.77 13.49
N PRO A 171 31.04 20.88 12.73
CA PRO A 171 32.06 21.90 12.98
C PRO A 171 31.87 22.61 14.32
N ASP A 172 32.99 23.00 14.95
CA ASP A 172 33.00 23.65 16.28
C ASP A 172 32.27 25.01 16.34
N GLY A 173 31.96 25.62 15.19
CA GLY A 173 31.13 26.82 15.11
C GLY A 173 29.63 26.56 15.36
N VAL A 174 29.16 25.31 15.19
CA VAL A 174 27.76 24.94 15.40
C VAL A 174 27.53 24.66 16.89
N THR A 175 26.78 25.54 17.56
CA THR A 175 26.49 25.41 19.01
C THR A 175 25.25 24.59 19.33
N THR A 176 24.35 24.36 18.37
CA THR A 176 23.10 23.63 18.59
C THR A 176 22.83 22.65 17.46
N LEU A 177 22.56 21.39 17.79
CA LEU A 177 21.99 20.43 16.85
C LEU A 177 20.46 20.47 16.96
N GLU A 178 19.81 21.13 16.00
CA GLU A 178 18.37 21.40 15.94
C GLU A 178 17.48 20.14 15.79
N SER A 179 16.15 20.31 15.78
CA SER A 179 15.19 19.18 15.71
C SER A 179 15.41 18.32 14.47
N GLY A 180 15.59 17.02 14.68
CA GLY A 180 15.57 16.01 13.64
C GLY A 180 16.59 16.16 12.50
N VAL A 181 17.70 16.89 12.70
CA VAL A 181 18.69 17.20 11.64
C VAL A 181 19.16 15.97 10.87
N PHE A 182 19.36 14.82 11.53
CA PHE A 182 19.72 13.53 10.91
C PHE A 182 18.64 12.46 11.12
N THR A 183 17.37 12.84 11.25
CA THR A 183 16.26 11.88 11.35
C THR A 183 16.29 10.92 10.15
N GLY A 184 16.21 9.61 10.37
CA GLY A 184 16.17 8.63 9.27
C GLY A 184 17.46 8.49 8.46
N CYS A 185 18.59 9.01 8.94
CA CYS A 185 19.93 8.67 8.41
C CYS A 185 20.31 7.23 8.78
N SER A 186 19.60 6.26 8.21
CA SER A 186 19.60 4.87 8.65
C SER A 186 20.93 4.14 8.48
N SER A 187 21.79 4.58 7.55
CA SER A 187 23.17 4.07 7.38
C SER A 187 24.24 4.76 8.24
N LEU A 188 23.87 5.76 9.07
CA LEU A 188 24.83 6.53 9.85
C LEU A 188 25.45 5.66 10.94
N GLN A 189 26.75 5.36 10.81
CA GLN A 189 27.49 4.47 11.72
C GLN A 189 28.23 5.24 12.81
N SER A 190 28.62 6.48 12.53
CA SER A 190 29.36 7.37 13.43
C SER A 190 29.00 8.82 13.20
N ILE A 191 28.75 9.57 14.27
CA ILE A 191 28.70 11.03 14.25
C ILE A 191 29.72 11.57 15.25
N ASP A 192 30.50 12.56 14.82
CA ASP A 192 31.29 13.41 15.70
C ASP A 192 30.51 14.72 15.93
N LEU A 193 30.22 15.03 17.20
CA LEU A 193 29.36 16.13 17.60
C LEU A 193 30.11 17.47 17.75
N GLY A 194 31.44 17.49 17.66
CA GLY A 194 32.23 18.71 17.84
C GLY A 194 31.96 19.41 19.18
N SER A 195 31.97 20.74 19.19
CA SER A 195 31.78 21.56 20.40
C SER A 195 30.33 21.99 20.71
N ILE A 196 29.29 21.27 20.27
CA ILE A 196 27.89 21.66 20.52
C ILE A 196 27.58 21.87 22.02
N GLU A 197 26.73 22.86 22.34
CA GLU A 197 26.19 23.14 23.67
C GLU A 197 24.80 22.49 23.87
N ASP A 198 23.99 22.38 22.82
CA ASP A 198 22.61 21.88 22.89
C ASP A 198 22.34 20.76 21.87
N LEU A 199 21.77 19.64 22.34
CA LEU A 199 21.37 18.48 21.53
C LEU A 199 19.86 18.25 21.60
N ASN A 200 19.15 18.34 20.48
CA ASN A 200 17.72 18.00 20.43
C ASN A 200 17.49 16.47 20.42
N GLY A 201 16.48 16.01 21.15
CA GLY A 201 16.27 14.59 21.46
C GLY A 201 15.83 13.71 20.28
N ASN A 202 15.38 14.32 19.18
CA ASN A 202 15.05 13.61 17.94
C ASN A 202 16.12 13.79 16.85
N ALA A 203 17.21 14.52 17.11
CA ALA A 203 18.20 14.89 16.08
C ALA A 203 18.87 13.68 15.38
N LEU A 204 18.83 12.50 16.02
CA LEU A 204 19.42 11.23 15.57
C LEU A 204 18.39 10.07 15.59
N ASP A 205 17.09 10.37 15.63
CA ASP A 205 16.03 9.36 15.57
C ASP A 205 16.06 8.61 14.22
N GLY A 206 15.96 7.28 14.22
CA GLY A 206 16.06 6.48 12.99
C GLY A 206 17.48 6.30 12.44
N CYS A 207 18.52 6.73 13.17
CA CYS A 207 19.92 6.41 12.86
C CYS A 207 20.24 4.93 13.15
N ASN A 208 19.63 4.04 12.37
CA ASN A 208 19.55 2.60 12.64
C ASN A 208 20.90 1.86 12.62
N SER A 209 21.99 2.48 12.15
CA SER A 209 23.34 1.91 12.14
C SER A 209 24.28 2.48 13.22
N LEU A 210 23.83 3.47 14.01
CA LEU A 210 24.69 4.15 14.97
C LEU A 210 24.87 3.28 16.22
N THR A 211 26.08 2.76 16.43
CA THR A 211 26.36 1.75 17.48
C THR A 211 26.92 2.33 18.78
N SER A 212 27.52 3.52 18.72
CA SER A 212 28.01 4.28 19.88
C SER A 212 28.03 5.77 19.59
N ILE A 213 27.85 6.60 20.63
CA ILE A 213 27.99 8.06 20.54
C ILE A 213 28.74 8.62 21.75
N THR A 214 29.58 9.63 21.53
CA THR A 214 30.21 10.42 22.60
C THR A 214 29.52 11.78 22.71
N ILE A 215 29.09 12.13 23.91
CA ILE A 215 28.52 13.45 24.24
C ILE A 215 29.66 14.40 24.63
N PRO A 216 29.88 15.51 23.90
CA PRO A 216 30.92 16.49 24.21
C PRO A 216 30.83 17.09 25.61
N ALA A 217 31.97 17.51 26.16
CA ALA A 217 32.03 18.13 27.49
C ALA A 217 31.29 19.48 27.55
N THR A 218 31.11 20.13 26.40
CA THR A 218 30.35 21.37 26.17
C THR A 218 28.84 21.21 26.30
N VAL A 219 28.28 20.01 26.07
CA VAL A 219 26.82 19.82 26.03
C VAL A 219 26.20 20.16 27.38
N THR A 220 25.38 21.20 27.41
CA THR A 220 24.69 21.68 28.60
C THR A 220 23.24 21.23 28.70
N ASN A 221 22.55 21.06 27.57
CA ASN A 221 21.20 20.52 27.51
C ASN A 221 21.11 19.37 26.50
N ILE A 222 20.39 18.32 26.90
CA ILE A 222 19.91 17.26 26.01
C ILE A 222 18.39 17.27 26.18
N TYR A 223 17.69 17.70 25.15
CA TYR A 223 16.22 17.68 25.12
C TYR A 223 15.74 16.24 24.90
N SER A 224 14.47 15.96 25.20
CA SER A 224 13.87 14.65 24.96
C SER A 224 12.47 14.82 24.39
N ALA A 225 12.21 14.15 23.28
CA ALA A 225 10.87 14.00 22.72
C ALA A 225 10.20 12.74 23.31
N ASP A 226 9.01 12.36 22.82
CA ASP A 226 8.23 11.21 23.32
C ASP A 226 9.00 9.87 23.33
N TYR A 227 10.06 9.76 22.53
CA TYR A 227 10.95 8.60 22.42
C TYR A 227 12.36 8.89 22.99
N GLY A 228 12.49 9.85 23.91
CA GLY A 228 13.73 10.15 24.62
C GLY A 228 14.68 11.04 23.80
N CYS A 229 15.98 10.81 23.98
CA CYS A 229 17.04 11.44 23.19
C CYS A 229 17.76 10.52 22.19
N PHE A 230 17.59 9.19 22.32
CA PHE A 230 18.13 8.16 21.42
C PHE A 230 17.21 6.94 21.30
N GLY A 231 15.94 7.04 21.74
CA GLY A 231 15.06 5.87 21.81
C GLY A 231 14.65 5.33 20.45
N ARG A 232 14.76 6.09 19.35
CA ARG A 232 14.63 5.51 17.99
C ARG A 232 15.99 5.27 17.32
N THR A 233 17.05 5.03 18.09
CA THR A 233 18.39 4.63 17.61
C THR A 233 18.65 3.16 17.97
N PRO A 234 17.99 2.18 17.31
CA PRO A 234 17.87 0.79 17.79
C PRO A 234 19.17 -0.02 17.82
N SER A 235 20.25 0.45 17.19
CA SER A 235 21.58 -0.20 17.25
C SER A 235 22.51 0.41 18.30
N LEU A 236 22.11 1.48 19.00
CA LEU A 236 22.98 2.18 19.94
C LEU A 236 23.24 1.30 21.16
N THR A 237 24.49 0.90 21.38
CA THR A 237 24.91 0.00 22.47
C THR A 237 25.52 0.75 23.67
N SER A 238 26.11 1.92 23.42
CA SER A 238 26.82 2.70 24.43
C SER A 238 26.73 4.20 24.14
N ILE A 239 26.48 4.97 25.19
CA ILE A 239 26.65 6.42 25.22
C ILE A 239 27.82 6.71 26.16
N THR A 240 28.85 7.39 25.67
CA THR A 240 29.99 7.88 26.46
C THR A 240 29.89 9.39 26.65
N VAL A 241 30.42 9.93 27.74
CA VAL A 241 30.47 11.39 27.96
C VAL A 241 31.92 11.84 28.17
N GLU A 242 32.31 12.94 27.54
CA GLU A 242 33.69 13.43 27.64
C GLU A 242 34.10 13.85 29.07
N ALA A 243 35.38 13.62 29.36
CA ALA A 243 35.99 13.98 30.63
C ALA A 243 36.02 15.51 30.81
N GLY A 244 35.18 16.01 31.73
CA GLY A 244 35.03 17.44 32.03
C GLY A 244 33.61 17.96 31.90
N SER A 245 32.66 17.18 31.36
CA SER A 245 31.25 17.58 31.32
C SER A 245 30.74 18.00 32.70
N THR A 246 30.09 19.16 32.76
CA THR A 246 29.55 19.70 34.01
C THR A 246 28.08 19.35 34.24
N LYS A 247 27.45 18.60 33.32
CA LYS A 247 26.00 18.34 33.31
C LYS A 247 25.63 16.86 33.19
N PHE A 248 26.42 16.10 32.45
CA PHE A 248 26.17 14.69 32.14
C PHE A 248 27.36 13.83 32.52
N LYS A 249 27.13 12.52 32.57
CA LYS A 249 28.17 11.48 32.58
C LYS A 249 27.56 10.17 32.10
N ASP A 250 28.40 9.23 31.66
CA ASP A 250 27.98 7.84 31.56
C ASP A 250 28.29 7.04 32.84
N VAL A 251 27.55 5.95 33.02
CA VAL A 251 27.82 4.88 33.98
C VAL A 251 27.63 3.57 33.23
N ASP A 252 28.73 2.85 32.98
CA ASP A 252 28.73 1.63 32.13
C ASP A 252 28.03 1.88 30.77
N GLY A 253 28.33 3.00 30.10
CA GLY A 253 27.76 3.34 28.79
C GLY A 253 26.26 3.69 28.78
N VAL A 254 25.64 3.90 29.94
CA VAL A 254 24.27 4.44 30.12
C VAL A 254 24.37 5.91 30.52
N LEU A 255 23.54 6.78 29.93
CA LEU A 255 23.60 8.23 30.14
C LEU A 255 22.85 8.68 31.41
N TYR A 256 23.54 9.44 32.26
CA TYR A 256 23.04 10.06 33.49
C TYR A 256 23.28 11.58 33.50
N ASP A 257 22.66 12.27 34.45
CA ASP A 257 23.16 13.56 34.93
C ASP A 257 24.48 13.40 35.70
N ASN A 258 25.23 14.49 35.89
CA ASN A 258 26.52 14.48 36.58
C ASN A 258 26.48 13.94 38.04
N THR A 259 25.30 13.83 38.67
CA THR A 259 25.15 13.30 40.04
C THR A 259 24.71 11.83 40.13
N GLU A 260 24.54 11.12 38.99
CA GLU A 260 24.01 9.74 38.90
C GLU A 260 22.56 9.55 39.41
N LYS A 261 21.86 10.65 39.75
CA LYS A 261 20.51 10.60 40.32
C LYS A 261 19.43 10.42 39.28
N TYR A 262 19.68 10.78 38.03
CA TYR A 262 18.69 10.83 36.97
C TYR A 262 19.21 10.04 35.77
N LEU A 263 18.70 8.83 35.59
CA LEU A 263 18.95 8.03 34.39
C LEU A 263 18.21 8.70 33.22
N ARG A 264 18.96 9.10 32.18
CA ARG A 264 18.44 9.87 31.04
C ARG A 264 18.26 9.04 29.78
N CYS A 265 19.18 8.14 29.47
CA CYS A 265 19.01 7.20 28.36
C CYS A 265 19.82 5.91 28.58
N TYR A 266 19.13 4.78 28.50
CA TYR A 266 19.67 3.45 28.31
C TYR A 266 19.74 3.17 26.79
N PRO A 267 20.91 2.81 26.23
CA PRO A 267 21.03 2.56 24.79
C PRO A 267 20.20 1.34 24.33
N ALA A 268 19.26 1.57 23.42
CA ALA A 268 18.26 0.57 23.00
C ALA A 268 18.86 -0.70 22.38
N GLY A 269 19.98 -0.59 21.65
CA GLY A 269 20.69 -1.69 21.00
C GLY A 269 21.45 -2.62 21.96
N ARG A 270 21.38 -2.38 23.27
CA ARG A 270 21.95 -3.31 24.27
C ARG A 270 21.27 -4.67 24.19
N THR A 271 22.09 -5.71 24.09
CA THR A 271 21.67 -7.13 24.09
C THR A 271 21.54 -7.73 25.50
N ALA A 272 21.84 -6.96 26.55
CA ALA A 272 21.65 -7.37 27.92
C ALA A 272 20.15 -7.46 28.25
N THR A 273 19.69 -8.64 28.68
CA THR A 273 18.29 -8.89 29.03
C THR A 273 17.90 -8.36 30.40
N THR A 274 18.87 -7.98 31.24
CA THR A 274 18.63 -7.44 32.58
C THR A 274 19.44 -6.17 32.80
N TYR A 275 18.87 -5.19 33.50
CA TYR A 275 19.60 -4.01 33.98
C TYR A 275 19.36 -3.77 35.47
N SER A 276 20.42 -3.40 36.19
CA SER A 276 20.35 -3.01 37.61
C SER A 276 20.67 -1.53 37.71
N VAL A 277 19.64 -0.73 38.04
CA VAL A 277 19.78 0.72 38.20
C VAL A 277 20.61 1.01 39.47
N PRO A 278 21.64 1.89 39.42
CA PRO A 278 22.53 2.16 40.55
C PRO A 278 21.81 2.63 41.82
N ALA A 279 22.34 2.24 42.98
CA ALA A 279 21.75 2.51 44.31
C ALA A 279 21.68 3.99 44.73
N GLY A 280 22.14 4.92 43.89
CA GLY A 280 22.01 6.37 44.08
C GLY A 280 20.94 7.04 43.22
N THR A 281 20.35 6.32 42.25
CA THR A 281 19.38 6.89 41.30
C THR A 281 18.03 7.16 41.95
N VAL A 282 17.46 8.34 41.69
CA VAL A 282 16.23 8.88 42.29
C VAL A 282 15.07 8.89 41.30
N ASP A 283 15.31 9.21 40.03
CA ASP A 283 14.29 9.19 38.97
C ASP A 283 14.78 8.42 37.73
N ILE A 284 13.85 7.70 37.08
CA ILE A 284 14.00 7.30 35.67
C ILE A 284 13.35 8.40 34.83
N ARG A 285 14.12 9.12 33.99
CA ARG A 285 13.60 10.26 33.23
C ARG A 285 12.73 9.85 32.04
N HIS A 286 12.11 10.85 31.43
CA HIS A 286 11.21 10.72 30.30
C HIS A 286 11.81 9.82 29.21
N ALA A 287 11.07 8.77 28.83
CA ALA A 287 11.42 7.84 27.76
C ALA A 287 12.82 7.18 27.85
N ALA A 288 13.43 7.13 29.05
CA ALA A 288 14.83 6.76 29.22
C ALA A 288 15.20 5.30 28.85
N PHE A 289 14.24 4.39 28.83
CA PHE A 289 14.37 3.01 28.31
C PHE A 289 13.43 2.76 27.12
N SER A 290 12.90 3.79 26.46
CA SER A 290 11.94 3.60 25.36
C SER A 290 12.54 2.83 24.18
N ASN A 291 11.71 2.00 23.55
CA ASN A 291 12.07 1.09 22.45
C ASN A 291 13.27 0.15 22.75
N CYS A 292 13.38 -0.42 23.95
CA CYS A 292 14.42 -1.42 24.25
C CYS A 292 13.96 -2.86 23.86
N PRO A 293 14.33 -3.40 22.68
CA PRO A 293 13.84 -4.70 22.21
C PRO A 293 14.36 -5.90 23.02
N SER A 294 15.52 -5.80 23.67
CA SER A 294 16.17 -6.94 24.34
C SER A 294 15.89 -7.01 25.84
N LEU A 295 15.41 -5.92 26.45
CA LEU A 295 15.36 -5.76 27.91
C LEU A 295 14.15 -6.51 28.49
N GLN A 296 14.41 -7.50 29.34
CA GLN A 296 13.41 -8.40 29.92
C GLN A 296 13.04 -8.06 31.36
N THR A 297 14.01 -7.60 32.16
CA THR A 297 13.77 -7.14 33.54
C THR A 297 14.64 -5.95 33.91
N VAL A 298 14.13 -5.11 34.81
CA VAL A 298 14.88 -4.00 35.42
C VAL A 298 14.78 -4.08 36.94
N THR A 299 15.92 -4.01 37.62
CA THR A 299 16.00 -3.92 39.08
C THR A 299 16.19 -2.46 39.48
N PHE A 300 15.24 -1.92 40.24
CA PHE A 300 15.27 -0.55 40.75
C PHE A 300 15.84 -0.47 42.18
N PRO A 301 16.45 0.66 42.58
CA PRO A 301 16.89 0.90 43.94
C PRO A 301 15.76 1.46 44.83
N ASP A 302 15.86 1.27 46.14
CA ASP A 302 14.91 1.83 47.13
C ASP A 302 14.87 3.38 47.13
N THR A 303 15.92 4.01 46.59
CA THR A 303 16.01 5.46 46.40
C THR A 303 15.05 5.98 45.33
N LEU A 304 14.58 5.14 44.40
CA LEU A 304 13.76 5.56 43.27
C LEU A 304 12.39 6.10 43.74
N LYS A 305 11.92 7.20 43.14
CA LYS A 305 10.70 7.93 43.55
C LYS A 305 9.67 8.03 42.42
N VAL A 306 10.11 8.30 41.20
CA VAL A 306 9.25 8.56 40.04
C VAL A 306 9.71 7.76 38.82
N ILE A 307 8.73 7.17 38.11
CA ILE A 307 8.87 6.69 36.74
C ILE A 307 8.19 7.73 35.84
N TYR A 308 8.99 8.50 35.08
CA TYR A 308 8.47 9.59 34.24
C TYR A 308 7.83 9.08 32.94
N ASN A 309 7.12 9.97 32.24
CA ASN A 309 6.29 9.61 31.08
C ASN A 309 7.10 8.87 30.01
N ASN A 310 6.46 7.93 29.31
CA ASN A 310 7.08 7.07 28.29
C ASN A 310 8.28 6.20 28.76
N ALA A 311 8.66 6.16 30.04
CA ALA A 311 9.95 5.63 30.51
C ALA A 311 10.38 4.27 29.92
N PHE A 312 9.47 3.31 29.81
CA PHE A 312 9.66 1.98 29.22
C PHE A 312 8.77 1.76 27.99
N ARG A 313 8.29 2.83 27.34
CA ARG A 313 7.39 2.71 26.19
C ARG A 313 7.99 1.84 25.09
N ASN A 314 7.21 0.90 24.57
CA ASN A 314 7.59 -0.05 23.54
C ASN A 314 8.82 -0.90 23.93
N CYS A 315 8.84 -1.47 25.14
CA CYS A 315 9.80 -2.52 25.50
C CYS A 315 9.17 -3.91 25.26
N PRO A 316 9.17 -4.46 24.03
CA PRO A 316 8.39 -5.66 23.72
C PRO A 316 8.84 -6.91 24.46
N SER A 317 10.08 -6.96 24.96
CA SER A 317 10.60 -8.10 25.74
C SER A 317 10.43 -7.99 27.25
N LEU A 318 9.95 -6.85 27.78
CA LEU A 318 9.90 -6.58 29.22
C LEU A 318 8.81 -7.42 29.89
N THR A 319 9.18 -8.53 30.54
CA THR A 319 8.21 -9.50 31.10
C THR A 319 7.74 -9.16 32.50
N SER A 320 8.57 -8.49 33.29
CA SER A 320 8.25 -8.16 34.68
C SER A 320 9.02 -6.93 35.18
N VAL A 321 8.35 -6.15 36.05
CA VAL A 321 8.88 -4.93 36.65
C VAL A 321 8.54 -4.94 38.14
N SER A 322 9.57 -5.03 39.00
CA SER A 322 9.38 -4.98 40.45
C SER A 322 9.42 -3.53 40.93
N ILE A 323 8.28 -2.99 41.34
CA ILE A 323 8.15 -1.61 41.82
C ILE A 323 8.59 -1.55 43.30
N PRO A 324 9.70 -0.89 43.66
CA PRO A 324 10.11 -0.75 45.05
C PRO A 324 9.17 0.17 45.82
N ALA A 325 8.99 -0.09 47.11
CA ALA A 325 8.15 0.69 48.04
C ALA A 325 8.64 2.13 48.29
N GLY A 326 9.66 2.58 47.55
CA GLY A 326 10.09 3.97 47.48
C GLY A 326 9.30 4.82 46.47
N ILE A 327 8.65 4.21 45.48
CA ILE A 327 8.01 4.93 44.36
C ILE A 327 6.61 5.41 44.74
N THR A 328 6.31 6.66 44.41
CA THR A 328 5.00 7.29 44.62
C THR A 328 4.20 7.48 43.33
N THR A 329 4.87 7.51 42.19
CA THR A 329 4.33 8.10 40.96
C THR A 329 4.83 7.33 39.74
N ILE A 330 3.89 6.87 38.91
CA ILE A 330 4.13 6.25 37.59
C ILE A 330 3.35 7.07 36.57
N ASN A 331 4.04 7.84 35.73
CA ASN A 331 3.40 8.82 34.85
C ASN A 331 2.81 8.18 33.57
N ASP A 332 2.22 9.03 32.72
CA ASP A 332 1.57 8.66 31.46
C ASP A 332 2.45 7.81 30.53
N ASN A 333 1.83 6.85 29.84
CA ASN A 333 2.49 5.96 28.86
C ASN A 333 3.73 5.19 29.41
N SER A 334 3.99 5.16 30.73
CA SER A 334 5.25 4.65 31.32
C SER A 334 5.66 3.25 30.87
N PHE A 335 4.70 2.35 30.68
CA PHE A 335 4.89 0.98 30.19
C PHE A 335 4.05 0.69 28.94
N ARG A 336 3.57 1.73 28.23
CA ARG A 336 2.82 1.57 26.98
C ARG A 336 3.56 0.65 26.01
N GLU A 337 2.87 -0.24 25.33
CA GLU A 337 3.43 -1.17 24.33
C GLU A 337 4.51 -2.12 24.91
N CYS A 338 4.56 -2.35 26.23
CA CYS A 338 5.31 -3.45 26.83
C CYS A 338 4.57 -4.78 26.61
N THR A 339 4.57 -5.27 25.37
CA THR A 339 3.68 -6.34 24.91
C THR A 339 3.88 -7.68 25.65
N SER A 340 5.08 -7.99 26.14
CA SER A 340 5.34 -9.21 26.95
C SER A 340 5.15 -9.06 28.48
N LEU A 341 4.74 -7.89 28.99
CA LEU A 341 4.61 -7.68 30.44
C LEU A 341 3.46 -8.53 31.00
N GLU A 342 3.77 -9.57 31.79
CA GLU A 342 2.78 -10.59 32.18
C GLU A 342 1.91 -10.16 33.38
N SER A 343 2.46 -9.39 34.31
CA SER A 343 1.79 -8.98 35.55
C SER A 343 2.33 -7.66 36.09
N PHE A 344 1.51 -6.95 36.86
CA PHE A 344 1.90 -5.69 37.52
C PHE A 344 1.33 -5.61 38.95
N SER A 345 2.17 -5.21 39.90
CA SER A 345 1.77 -4.92 41.29
C SER A 345 2.30 -3.54 41.70
N ALA A 346 1.38 -2.63 42.05
CA ALA A 346 1.69 -1.33 42.62
C ALA A 346 1.70 -1.41 44.16
N PRO A 347 2.84 -1.21 44.85
CA PRO A 347 2.89 -1.19 46.31
C PRO A 347 2.15 0.02 46.89
N SER A 348 1.83 -0.05 48.18
CA SER A 348 1.04 0.97 48.89
C SER A 348 1.69 2.36 49.00
N SER A 349 2.91 2.54 48.50
CA SER A 349 3.56 3.83 48.34
C SER A 349 3.08 4.60 47.09
N VAL A 350 2.55 3.91 46.08
CA VAL A 350 2.10 4.51 44.82
C VAL A 350 0.74 5.20 45.04
N THR A 351 0.65 6.49 44.69
CA THR A 351 -0.58 7.29 44.81
C THR A 351 -1.06 7.88 43.48
N HIS A 352 -0.29 7.70 42.40
CA HIS A 352 -0.64 8.14 41.05
C HIS A 352 -0.13 7.13 40.02
N ILE A 353 -1.02 6.77 39.09
CA ILE A 353 -0.74 6.04 37.85
C ILE A 353 -1.37 6.87 36.72
N GLY A 354 -0.56 7.27 35.74
CA GLY A 354 -0.95 8.21 34.69
C GLY A 354 -1.74 7.60 33.52
N ASP A 355 -2.10 8.47 32.59
CA ASP A 355 -2.93 8.14 31.43
C ASP A 355 -2.19 7.18 30.48
N TYR A 356 -2.91 6.18 29.95
CA TYR A 356 -2.36 5.17 29.03
C TYR A 356 -1.11 4.42 29.56
N ALA A 357 -0.83 4.42 30.86
CA ALA A 357 0.44 3.94 31.41
C ALA A 357 0.77 2.46 31.10
N PHE A 358 -0.23 1.61 30.82
CA PHE A 358 -0.08 0.24 30.35
C PHE A 358 -0.79 -0.01 29.00
N PHE A 359 -1.08 1.04 28.22
CA PHE A 359 -1.78 0.91 26.93
C PHE A 359 -1.09 -0.14 26.04
N GLY A 360 -1.85 -1.09 25.51
CA GLY A 360 -1.32 -2.12 24.61
C GLY A 360 -0.34 -3.12 25.25
N CYS A 361 -0.32 -3.29 26.59
CA CYS A 361 0.38 -4.41 27.24
C CYS A 361 -0.38 -5.72 27.00
N THR A 362 -0.26 -6.29 25.79
CA THR A 362 -1.13 -7.37 25.33
C THR A 362 -1.01 -8.67 26.13
N SER A 363 0.13 -8.98 26.75
CA SER A 363 0.29 -10.12 27.66
C SER A 363 -0.07 -9.85 29.13
N LEU A 364 -0.45 -8.62 29.52
CA LEU A 364 -0.72 -8.27 30.92
C LEU A 364 -1.99 -8.96 31.40
N ALA A 365 -1.83 -10.01 32.23
CA ALA A 365 -2.90 -10.92 32.63
C ALA A 365 -3.52 -10.60 34.01
N GLU A 366 -2.72 -10.02 34.91
CA GLU A 366 -3.10 -9.70 36.29
C GLU A 366 -2.54 -8.35 36.75
N VAL A 367 -3.38 -7.54 37.40
CA VAL A 367 -3.02 -6.25 38.01
C VAL A 367 -3.46 -6.20 39.48
N GLN A 368 -2.53 -5.86 40.37
CA GLN A 368 -2.76 -5.67 41.81
C GLN A 368 -2.36 -4.25 42.23
N ILE A 369 -3.20 -3.54 42.98
CA ILE A 369 -2.99 -2.15 43.37
C ILE A 369 -3.22 -1.98 44.88
N HIS A 370 -2.13 -1.83 45.62
CA HIS A 370 -2.12 -1.71 47.08
C HIS A 370 -2.08 -0.26 47.58
N GLY A 371 -2.06 0.71 46.67
CA GLY A 371 -1.99 2.15 46.96
C GLY A 371 -3.28 2.90 46.61
N VAL A 372 -3.54 4.01 47.29
CA VAL A 372 -4.70 4.87 47.01
C VAL A 372 -4.36 5.75 45.80
N ILE A 373 -4.68 5.26 44.61
CA ILE A 373 -4.47 5.97 43.33
C ILE A 373 -5.50 7.09 43.18
N GLY A 374 -5.04 8.28 42.77
CA GLY A 374 -5.87 9.48 42.59
C GLY A 374 -6.84 9.48 41.39
N ALA A 375 -7.05 10.66 40.81
CA ALA A 375 -8.13 10.92 39.84
C ALA A 375 -7.79 10.60 38.37
N GLU A 376 -6.50 10.51 38.05
CA GLU A 376 -5.97 10.37 36.70
C GLU A 376 -5.98 8.89 36.24
N GLY A 377 -5.45 8.63 35.04
CA GLY A 377 -5.38 7.30 34.44
C GLY A 377 -6.53 6.98 33.49
N GLN A 378 -6.86 7.91 32.60
CA GLN A 378 -7.68 7.61 31.44
C GLN A 378 -6.98 6.56 30.56
N GLY A 379 -7.73 5.52 30.14
CA GLY A 379 -7.24 4.50 29.23
C GLY A 379 -6.01 3.71 29.71
N THR A 380 -5.67 3.75 31.01
CA THR A 380 -4.42 3.15 31.53
C THR A 380 -4.21 1.69 31.12
N PHE A 381 -5.28 0.89 31.02
CA PHE A 381 -5.24 -0.52 30.60
C PHE A 381 -5.90 -0.78 29.24
N LYS A 382 -6.18 0.26 28.44
CA LYS A 382 -6.77 0.16 27.09
C LYS A 382 -5.87 -0.71 26.20
N GLY A 383 -6.43 -1.76 25.59
CA GLY A 383 -5.67 -2.73 24.79
C GLY A 383 -4.87 -3.79 25.56
N CYS A 384 -5.03 -3.93 26.89
CA CYS A 384 -4.48 -5.07 27.64
C CYS A 384 -5.31 -6.35 27.39
N THR A 385 -5.22 -6.91 26.19
CA THR A 385 -6.10 -7.99 25.70
C THR A 385 -6.06 -9.29 26.51
N SER A 386 -4.96 -9.59 27.21
CA SER A 386 -4.90 -10.75 28.12
C SER A 386 -5.41 -10.47 29.54
N LEU A 387 -5.80 -9.24 29.88
CA LEU A 387 -6.11 -8.88 31.27
C LEU A 387 -7.37 -9.63 31.76
N THR A 388 -7.17 -10.54 32.71
CA THR A 388 -8.25 -11.36 33.29
C THR A 388 -8.69 -10.88 34.66
N SER A 389 -7.79 -10.23 35.41
CA SER A 389 -8.03 -9.80 36.79
C SER A 389 -7.39 -8.45 37.07
N ILE A 390 -8.14 -7.57 37.72
CA ILE A 390 -7.66 -6.32 38.29
C ILE A 390 -8.23 -6.16 39.70
N THR A 391 -7.38 -5.75 40.65
CA THR A 391 -7.74 -5.64 42.07
C THR A 391 -7.17 -4.37 42.70
N VAL A 392 -7.98 -3.71 43.53
CA VAL A 392 -7.56 -2.65 44.45
C VAL A 392 -7.95 -3.07 45.86
N ASP A 393 -6.98 -3.22 46.77
CA ASP A 393 -7.21 -3.58 48.18
C ASP A 393 -6.88 -2.44 49.18
N ALA A 394 -6.48 -1.27 48.66
CA ALA A 394 -6.24 -0.07 49.45
C ALA A 394 -7.53 0.52 50.04
N ASP A 395 -7.52 0.85 51.34
CA ASP A 395 -8.57 1.64 51.99
C ASP A 395 -8.39 3.13 51.63
N PRO A 396 -9.32 3.77 50.89
CA PRO A 396 -9.23 5.19 50.57
C PRO A 396 -9.50 6.11 51.76
N GLY A 397 -10.05 5.58 52.87
CA GLY A 397 -10.31 6.30 54.12
C GLY A 397 -11.25 7.49 53.95
N ALA A 398 -10.66 8.68 53.83
CA ALA A 398 -11.36 9.95 53.65
C ALA A 398 -10.97 10.69 52.35
N SER A 399 -10.35 10.00 51.38
CA SER A 399 -10.02 10.60 50.09
C SER A 399 -11.28 10.90 49.27
N GLU A 400 -11.36 12.10 48.71
CA GLU A 400 -12.44 12.50 47.80
C GLU A 400 -12.21 11.99 46.36
N ASN A 401 -11.03 11.42 46.09
CA ASN A 401 -10.62 10.89 44.79
C ASN A 401 -9.86 9.57 44.99
N TYR A 402 -10.35 8.46 44.44
CA TYR A 402 -9.70 7.16 44.56
C TYR A 402 -10.12 6.15 43.49
N TRP A 403 -9.24 5.20 43.16
CA TRP A 403 -9.61 3.99 42.43
C TRP A 403 -10.16 2.90 43.37
N TYR A 404 -11.05 2.05 42.87
CA TYR A 404 -11.56 0.88 43.59
C TYR A 404 -12.00 -0.23 42.60
N THR A 405 -12.21 -1.45 43.08
CA THR A 405 -12.70 -2.58 42.26
C THR A 405 -14.01 -3.15 42.79
N GLU A 406 -14.96 -3.39 41.89
CA GLU A 406 -16.32 -3.90 42.15
C GLU A 406 -16.70 -4.84 40.99
N ASP A 407 -17.39 -5.96 41.25
CA ASP A 407 -17.82 -6.95 40.25
C ASP A 407 -16.78 -7.38 39.18
N GLY A 408 -15.49 -7.37 39.55
CA GLY A 408 -14.37 -7.75 38.67
C GLY A 408 -13.89 -6.66 37.70
N ALA A 409 -14.34 -5.41 37.87
CA ALA A 409 -13.93 -4.25 37.09
C ALA A 409 -13.30 -3.15 37.96
N LEU A 410 -12.50 -2.29 37.34
CA LEU A 410 -11.87 -1.11 37.93
C LEU A 410 -12.72 0.15 37.71
N PHE A 411 -12.94 0.87 38.80
CA PHE A 411 -13.68 2.11 38.86
C PHE A 411 -12.85 3.24 39.49
N ARG A 412 -13.23 4.47 39.17
CA ARG A 412 -12.74 5.70 39.81
C ARG A 412 -13.89 6.41 40.51
N TYR A 413 -13.66 6.85 41.74
CA TYR A 413 -14.44 7.89 42.40
C TYR A 413 -13.73 9.25 42.25
N TYR A 414 -14.46 10.28 41.84
CA TYR A 414 -13.96 11.65 41.68
C TYR A 414 -15.02 12.68 42.08
N TYR A 415 -14.87 13.31 43.26
CA TYR A 415 -15.79 14.34 43.79
C TYR A 415 -17.30 14.02 43.70
N GLY A 416 -17.67 12.74 43.82
CA GLY A 416 -19.07 12.28 43.72
C GLY A 416 -19.41 11.54 42.43
N GLU A 417 -18.64 11.72 41.35
CA GLU A 417 -18.75 10.90 40.14
C GLU A 417 -18.19 9.49 40.41
N ARG A 418 -18.81 8.46 39.82
CA ARG A 418 -18.28 7.10 39.74
C ARG A 418 -18.14 6.70 38.28
N THR A 419 -16.90 6.60 37.80
CA THR A 419 -16.55 6.25 36.42
C THR A 419 -16.11 4.79 36.36
N LEU A 420 -16.68 3.97 35.47
CA LEU A 420 -16.05 2.71 35.04
C LEU A 420 -14.84 3.05 34.15
N ILE A 421 -13.65 2.57 34.52
CA ILE A 421 -12.39 2.88 33.82
C ILE A 421 -11.67 1.67 33.21
N CYS A 422 -11.92 0.45 33.70
CA CYS A 422 -11.53 -0.78 32.99
C CYS A 422 -12.38 -1.99 33.39
N TYR A 423 -13.10 -2.57 32.43
CA TYR A 423 -13.54 -3.96 32.44
C TYR A 423 -12.48 -4.81 31.74
N PRO A 424 -11.83 -5.80 32.40
CA PRO A 424 -10.69 -6.53 31.84
C PRO A 424 -10.99 -7.20 30.49
N ALA A 425 -10.20 -6.88 29.45
CA ALA A 425 -10.47 -7.30 28.07
C ALA A 425 -10.36 -8.83 27.85
N GLY A 426 -9.49 -9.49 28.61
CA GLY A 426 -9.33 -10.95 28.64
C GLY A 426 -10.35 -11.67 29.54
N ASN A 427 -11.26 -10.95 30.21
CA ASN A 427 -12.33 -11.58 30.99
C ASN A 427 -13.26 -12.36 30.06
N THR A 428 -13.32 -13.68 30.26
CA THR A 428 -14.09 -14.62 29.42
C THR A 428 -15.60 -14.64 29.72
N ALA A 429 -16.08 -13.83 30.67
CA ALA A 429 -17.50 -13.70 30.96
C ALA A 429 -18.26 -13.06 29.78
N ALA A 430 -19.16 -13.84 29.18
CA ALA A 430 -19.95 -13.44 28.01
C ALA A 430 -21.00 -12.33 28.30
N ALA A 431 -21.20 -11.95 29.56
CA ALA A 431 -22.11 -10.89 29.96
C ALA A 431 -21.54 -10.08 31.12
N TYR A 432 -21.75 -8.76 31.08
CA TYR A 432 -21.39 -7.83 32.14
C TYR A 432 -22.54 -6.86 32.40
N SER A 433 -22.73 -6.48 33.65
CA SER A 433 -23.73 -5.51 34.08
C SER A 433 -23.02 -4.46 34.91
N ILE A 434 -23.11 -3.20 34.50
CA ILE A 434 -22.49 -2.09 35.24
C ILE A 434 -23.27 -1.91 36.56
N PRO A 435 -22.61 -1.84 37.74
CA PRO A 435 -23.28 -1.69 39.03
C PRO A 435 -24.14 -0.42 39.15
N GLU A 436 -25.22 -0.51 39.92
CA GLU A 436 -26.12 0.63 40.18
C GLU A 436 -25.42 1.68 41.05
N GLY A 437 -25.57 2.96 40.68
CA GLY A 437 -24.83 4.08 41.27
C GLY A 437 -23.53 4.44 40.53
N ILE A 438 -23.11 3.69 39.51
CA ILE A 438 -22.05 4.13 38.57
C ILE A 438 -22.64 5.19 37.62
N THR A 439 -22.00 6.34 37.50
CA THR A 439 -22.55 7.50 36.77
C THR A 439 -22.00 7.68 35.37
N ALA A 440 -20.82 7.13 35.07
CA ALA A 440 -20.11 7.33 33.82
C ALA A 440 -19.36 6.08 33.34
N VAL A 441 -19.17 5.95 32.02
CA VAL A 441 -18.25 4.99 31.39
C VAL A 441 -17.14 5.76 30.67
N GLY A 442 -15.89 5.52 31.07
CA GLY A 442 -14.71 6.25 30.57
C GLY A 442 -14.22 5.81 29.19
N ASP A 443 -13.26 6.55 28.64
CA ASP A 443 -12.51 6.15 27.44
C ASP A 443 -11.73 4.85 27.70
N GLY A 444 -11.75 3.94 26.72
CA GLY A 444 -11.11 2.62 26.81
C GLY A 444 -11.80 1.63 27.74
N ALA A 445 -12.86 2.01 28.46
CA ALA A 445 -13.32 1.30 29.63
C ALA A 445 -13.82 -0.14 29.38
N ILE A 446 -14.30 -0.47 28.17
CA ILE A 446 -14.72 -1.84 27.77
C ILE A 446 -13.95 -2.29 26.50
N SER A 447 -12.95 -1.51 26.08
CA SER A 447 -12.20 -1.66 24.82
C SER A 447 -11.50 -3.01 24.65
N PHE A 448 -11.30 -3.39 23.37
CA PHE A 448 -10.58 -4.59 22.93
C PHE A 448 -11.12 -5.92 23.49
N ASN A 449 -12.33 -5.95 24.04
CA ASN A 449 -12.92 -7.16 24.61
C ASN A 449 -13.62 -8.01 23.52
N ALA A 450 -12.98 -9.13 23.16
CA ALA A 450 -13.46 -10.10 22.17
C ALA A 450 -14.42 -11.17 22.75
N HIS A 451 -14.69 -11.16 24.06
CA HIS A 451 -15.43 -12.21 24.77
C HIS A 451 -16.82 -11.78 25.22
N LEU A 452 -16.99 -10.53 25.66
CA LEU A 452 -18.23 -9.94 26.14
C LEU A 452 -19.27 -9.88 25.02
N ARG A 453 -20.44 -10.53 25.20
CA ARG A 453 -21.51 -10.64 24.19
C ARG A 453 -22.73 -9.77 24.51
N SER A 454 -22.99 -9.49 25.78
CA SER A 454 -24.07 -8.61 26.22
C SER A 454 -23.65 -7.69 27.36
N LEU A 455 -23.99 -6.40 27.25
CA LEU A 455 -23.79 -5.38 28.28
C LEU A 455 -25.13 -4.93 28.88
N SER A 456 -25.19 -4.72 30.19
CA SER A 456 -26.34 -4.09 30.87
C SER A 456 -25.95 -2.75 31.50
N ILE A 457 -26.75 -1.72 31.25
CA ILE A 457 -26.55 -0.35 31.73
C ILE A 457 -27.64 0.01 32.77
N PRO A 458 -27.27 0.39 34.01
CA PRO A 458 -28.18 0.62 35.15
C PRO A 458 -28.94 1.97 35.03
N ASP A 459 -29.75 2.33 36.02
CA ASP A 459 -30.48 3.60 36.00
C ASP A 459 -29.54 4.81 36.18
N SER A 460 -28.44 4.67 36.92
CA SER A 460 -27.50 5.74 37.28
C SER A 460 -26.57 6.25 36.17
N VAL A 461 -26.30 5.50 35.10
CA VAL A 461 -25.32 5.90 34.08
C VAL A 461 -25.85 7.07 33.25
N THR A 462 -25.23 8.24 33.41
CA THR A 462 -25.59 9.49 32.75
C THR A 462 -24.72 9.85 31.54
N SER A 463 -23.50 9.32 31.47
CA SER A 463 -22.54 9.59 30.38
C SER A 463 -21.75 8.35 29.97
N ILE A 464 -21.34 8.32 28.70
CA ILE A 464 -20.48 7.29 28.10
C ILE A 464 -19.52 8.04 27.17
N ASN A 465 -18.21 7.81 27.30
CA ASN A 465 -17.21 8.41 26.43
C ASN A 465 -17.22 7.74 25.04
N GLY A 466 -16.92 8.48 23.97
CA GLY A 466 -16.88 7.93 22.61
C GLY A 466 -15.92 6.74 22.47
N GLY A 467 -14.74 6.82 23.09
CA GLY A 467 -13.72 5.76 23.05
C GLY A 467 -13.97 4.57 23.98
N ALA A 468 -15.14 4.48 24.64
CA ALA A 468 -15.44 3.45 25.64
C ALA A 468 -15.43 2.02 25.09
N PHE A 469 -15.68 1.85 23.78
CA PHE A 469 -15.92 0.57 23.12
C PHE A 469 -14.92 0.24 22.00
N ASP A 470 -13.81 0.99 21.86
CA ASP A 470 -12.83 0.79 20.78
C ASP A 470 -12.37 -0.68 20.67
N GLY A 471 -12.52 -1.29 19.51
CA GLY A 471 -12.14 -2.70 19.27
C GLY A 471 -12.96 -3.74 20.05
N THR A 472 -14.15 -3.42 20.55
CA THR A 472 -15.01 -4.36 21.31
C THR A 472 -15.78 -5.31 20.38
N ASP A 473 -15.03 -6.05 19.56
CA ASP A 473 -15.52 -6.96 18.51
C ASP A 473 -16.31 -8.15 19.07
N GLY A 474 -16.31 -8.33 20.39
CA GLY A 474 -17.13 -9.34 21.08
C GLY A 474 -18.63 -9.00 21.10
N LEU A 475 -18.99 -7.71 21.18
CA LEU A 475 -20.29 -7.30 21.69
C LEU A 475 -21.41 -7.43 20.66
N GLY A 476 -22.45 -8.20 20.99
CA GLY A 476 -23.64 -8.40 20.13
C GLY A 476 -24.90 -7.68 20.61
N SER A 477 -24.93 -7.22 21.86
CA SER A 477 -26.11 -6.53 22.43
C SER A 477 -25.78 -5.62 23.60
N VAL A 478 -26.51 -4.50 23.68
CA VAL A 478 -26.59 -3.65 24.88
C VAL A 478 -28.05 -3.59 25.34
N THR A 479 -28.25 -3.66 26.66
CA THR A 479 -29.52 -3.43 27.33
C THR A 479 -29.39 -2.24 28.29
N VAL A 480 -30.40 -1.38 28.34
CA VAL A 480 -30.46 -0.23 29.25
C VAL A 480 -31.70 -0.36 30.13
N SER A 481 -31.53 -0.09 31.42
CA SER A 481 -32.65 -0.08 32.37
C SER A 481 -33.71 0.95 31.99
N ALA A 482 -34.98 0.62 32.27
CA ALA A 482 -36.13 1.41 31.82
C ALA A 482 -36.12 2.85 32.38
N ASN A 483 -35.63 3.04 33.61
CA ASN A 483 -35.66 4.34 34.29
C ASN A 483 -34.40 5.19 34.06
N ASN A 484 -33.36 4.66 33.39
CA ASN A 484 -32.14 5.41 33.06
C ASN A 484 -32.47 6.76 32.40
N GLY A 485 -31.85 7.85 32.85
CA GLY A 485 -32.18 9.19 32.39
C GLY A 485 -31.60 9.60 31.02
N SER A 486 -30.45 9.03 30.63
CA SER A 486 -29.63 9.49 29.49
C SER A 486 -29.67 8.59 28.27
N PHE A 487 -29.98 7.30 28.42
CA PHE A 487 -29.85 6.27 27.38
C PHE A 487 -31.10 5.40 27.24
N ALA A 488 -31.18 4.70 26.10
CA ALA A 488 -32.18 3.68 25.82
C ALA A 488 -31.59 2.57 24.95
N SER A 489 -32.10 1.34 25.05
CA SER A 489 -31.78 0.24 24.15
C SER A 489 -33.01 -0.22 23.37
N GLU A 490 -32.83 -0.52 22.08
CA GLU A 490 -33.86 -1.16 21.24
C GLU A 490 -33.22 -2.17 20.29
N GLY A 491 -33.79 -3.37 20.18
CA GLY A 491 -33.22 -4.47 19.39
C GLY A 491 -31.85 -4.97 19.84
N GLY A 492 -31.31 -4.44 20.96
CA GLY A 492 -29.92 -4.64 21.41
C GLY A 492 -28.94 -3.56 20.94
N VAL A 493 -29.39 -2.52 20.23
CA VAL A 493 -28.62 -1.33 19.85
C VAL A 493 -28.78 -0.24 20.92
N LEU A 494 -27.74 0.56 21.17
CA LEU A 494 -27.70 1.61 22.19
C LEU A 494 -27.94 3.01 21.58
N TYR A 495 -28.83 3.76 22.22
CA TYR A 495 -29.25 5.10 21.81
C TYR A 495 -29.20 6.08 22.99
N ASN A 496 -29.22 7.38 22.71
CA ASN A 496 -29.60 8.38 23.71
C ASN A 496 -31.08 8.24 24.13
N LYS A 497 -31.50 8.81 25.26
CA LYS A 497 -32.86 8.61 25.82
C LYS A 497 -33.98 9.03 24.86
N SER A 498 -33.73 10.07 24.07
CA SER A 498 -34.66 10.60 23.05
C SER A 498 -34.71 9.77 21.77
N LYS A 499 -33.85 8.76 21.60
CA LYS A 499 -33.63 8.01 20.35
C LYS A 499 -33.37 8.89 19.13
N THR A 500 -32.78 10.08 19.34
CA THR A 500 -32.32 10.95 18.25
C THR A 500 -30.90 10.63 17.78
N GLN A 501 -30.21 9.73 18.45
CA GLN A 501 -28.82 9.38 18.18
C GLN A 501 -28.51 7.93 18.51
N ILE A 502 -27.81 7.23 17.61
CA ILE A 502 -27.15 5.95 17.90
C ILE A 502 -25.83 6.23 18.62
N VAL A 503 -25.64 5.61 19.78
CA VAL A 503 -24.43 5.72 20.61
C VAL A 503 -23.52 4.50 20.41
N LEU A 504 -24.10 3.32 20.18
CA LEU A 504 -23.35 2.13 19.76
C LEU A 504 -24.25 1.17 18.99
N TYR A 505 -23.82 0.77 17.79
CA TYR A 505 -24.27 -0.47 17.15
C TYR A 505 -23.26 -1.58 17.49
N PRO A 506 -23.64 -2.62 18.25
CA PRO A 506 -22.69 -3.65 18.70
C PRO A 506 -22.04 -4.43 17.52
N PRO A 507 -20.69 -4.46 17.40
CA PRO A 507 -20.03 -4.99 16.20
C PRO A 507 -20.29 -6.47 15.88
N ALA A 508 -20.47 -7.32 16.91
CA ALA A 508 -20.66 -8.78 16.73
C ALA A 508 -22.07 -9.18 16.31
N ARG A 509 -22.93 -8.23 15.94
CA ARG A 509 -24.29 -8.50 15.45
C ARG A 509 -24.23 -9.14 14.07
N THR A 510 -24.84 -10.31 13.95
CA THR A 510 -24.93 -11.08 12.69
C THR A 510 -26.10 -10.65 11.81
N ASP A 511 -26.60 -9.43 11.96
CA ASP A 511 -27.65 -8.90 11.08
C ASP A 511 -27.04 -8.61 9.70
N SER A 512 -27.64 -9.11 8.62
CA SER A 512 -27.24 -8.72 7.26
C SER A 512 -27.79 -7.35 6.86
N SER A 513 -28.82 -6.85 7.54
CA SER A 513 -29.33 -5.51 7.33
C SER A 513 -29.89 -4.85 8.60
N PHE A 514 -29.84 -3.52 8.65
CA PHE A 514 -30.32 -2.73 9.77
C PHE A 514 -31.14 -1.53 9.31
N THR A 515 -32.37 -1.42 9.80
CA THR A 515 -33.21 -0.22 9.64
C THR A 515 -33.06 0.65 10.87
N ILE A 516 -32.50 1.85 10.70
CA ILE A 516 -32.40 2.87 11.73
C ILE A 516 -33.82 3.36 12.07
N PRO A 517 -34.25 3.40 13.36
CA PRO A 517 -35.59 3.85 13.74
C PRO A 517 -35.91 5.30 13.38
N ASP A 518 -37.19 5.59 13.12
CA ASP A 518 -37.70 6.94 12.88
C ASP A 518 -37.35 7.89 14.04
N GLY A 519 -36.86 9.09 13.69
CA GLY A 519 -36.46 10.12 14.66
C GLY A 519 -34.97 10.12 15.03
N VAL A 520 -34.22 9.08 14.66
CA VAL A 520 -32.74 9.12 14.73
C VAL A 520 -32.23 10.12 13.67
N ALA A 521 -31.34 11.01 14.09
CA ALA A 521 -30.69 12.00 13.23
C ALA A 521 -29.19 11.73 13.01
N THR A 522 -28.50 11.20 14.02
CA THR A 522 -27.03 11.06 14.00
C THR A 522 -26.53 9.74 14.59
N VAL A 523 -25.27 9.44 14.29
CA VAL A 523 -24.43 8.45 14.98
C VAL A 523 -23.34 9.23 15.71
N SER A 524 -23.02 8.91 16.97
CA SER A 524 -21.99 9.61 17.77
C SER A 524 -20.92 8.73 18.39
N GLY A 525 -21.14 7.42 18.43
CA GLY A 525 -20.12 6.41 18.72
C GLY A 525 -20.01 5.42 17.57
N GLN A 526 -19.51 4.22 17.83
CA GLN A 526 -19.19 3.26 16.79
C GLN A 526 -20.46 2.69 16.11
N LEU A 527 -20.51 2.78 14.77
CA LEU A 527 -21.37 1.94 13.92
C LEU A 527 -20.45 1.13 13.00
N SER A 528 -19.90 0.06 13.56
CA SER A 528 -19.07 -0.91 12.86
C SER A 528 -19.79 -2.24 12.73
N SER A 529 -19.61 -2.92 11.60
CA SER A 529 -20.04 -4.31 11.43
C SER A 529 -19.42 -4.94 10.20
N ILE A 530 -18.84 -6.13 10.36
CA ILE A 530 -18.43 -7.00 9.26
C ILE A 530 -19.60 -7.82 8.66
N HIS A 531 -20.83 -7.65 9.17
CA HIS A 531 -21.99 -8.46 8.78
C HIS A 531 -23.07 -7.66 8.03
N LEU A 532 -23.21 -6.36 8.30
CA LEU A 532 -24.15 -5.49 7.60
C LEU A 532 -23.78 -5.35 6.11
N THR A 533 -24.68 -5.76 5.23
CA THR A 533 -24.61 -5.51 3.78
C THR A 533 -25.61 -4.45 3.32
N SER A 534 -26.63 -4.13 4.13
CA SER A 534 -27.59 -3.06 3.84
C SER A 534 -28.01 -2.26 5.07
N ILE A 535 -27.99 -0.93 4.99
CA ILE A 535 -28.57 -0.03 5.99
C ILE A 535 -29.76 0.71 5.37
N THR A 536 -30.82 0.95 6.16
CA THR A 536 -31.93 1.83 5.79
C THR A 536 -32.04 2.97 6.80
N VAL A 537 -32.08 4.21 6.32
CA VAL A 537 -32.09 5.44 7.15
C VAL A 537 -33.44 6.17 7.08
N PRO A 538 -33.89 6.82 8.17
CA PRO A 538 -35.13 7.60 8.20
C PRO A 538 -35.00 8.97 7.51
N ASP A 539 -36.14 9.63 7.29
CA ASP A 539 -36.21 11.02 6.79
C ASP A 539 -35.51 12.04 7.70
N SER A 540 -35.35 11.71 8.99
CA SER A 540 -34.69 12.55 10.00
C SER A 540 -33.16 12.48 9.99
N PHE A 541 -32.55 11.62 9.16
CA PHE A 541 -31.13 11.31 9.24
C PHE A 541 -30.25 12.38 8.57
N GLU A 542 -29.29 12.93 9.32
CA GLU A 542 -28.50 14.11 8.98
C GLU A 542 -27.01 13.81 8.72
N ASN A 543 -26.48 12.65 9.13
CA ASN A 543 -25.07 12.29 8.91
C ASN A 543 -24.87 10.77 8.60
N PRO A 544 -24.72 10.39 7.31
CA PRO A 544 -24.44 9.02 6.88
C PRO A 544 -22.95 8.64 6.88
N SER A 545 -22.26 8.90 7.99
CA SER A 545 -20.94 8.34 8.27
C SER A 545 -21.03 6.86 8.62
N PHE A 546 -20.54 5.98 7.74
CA PHE A 546 -20.59 4.50 7.88
C PHE A 546 -19.20 3.83 7.71
N PHE A 547 -18.14 4.53 8.09
CA PHE A 547 -16.75 4.19 7.72
C PHE A 547 -16.23 2.83 8.25
N ASP A 548 -16.87 2.24 9.28
CA ASP A 548 -16.43 1.00 9.90
C ASP A 548 -17.25 -0.25 9.47
N CYS A 549 -17.99 -0.17 8.37
CA CYS A 549 -18.80 -1.27 7.83
C CYS A 549 -18.24 -1.79 6.47
N PRO A 550 -17.14 -2.59 6.47
CA PRO A 550 -16.42 -2.96 5.25
C PRO A 550 -17.24 -3.80 4.24
N ASN A 551 -18.27 -4.51 4.69
CA ASN A 551 -19.12 -5.35 3.83
C ASN A 551 -20.45 -4.68 3.41
N LEU A 552 -20.65 -3.40 3.74
CA LEU A 552 -21.85 -2.66 3.38
C LEU A 552 -21.88 -2.44 1.85
N VAL A 553 -22.93 -2.92 1.17
CA VAL A 553 -23.11 -2.74 -0.29
C VAL A 553 -24.27 -1.79 -0.64
N SER A 554 -25.06 -1.36 0.34
CA SER A 554 -26.17 -0.42 0.11
C SER A 554 -26.55 0.39 1.35
N VAL A 555 -26.77 1.69 1.14
CA VAL A 555 -27.51 2.58 2.03
C VAL A 555 -28.79 3.00 1.31
N ASN A 556 -29.93 2.75 1.94
CA ASN A 556 -31.26 3.08 1.45
C ASN A 556 -31.91 4.12 2.36
N GLY A 557 -32.89 4.85 1.87
CA GLY A 557 -33.65 5.81 2.68
C GLY A 557 -34.87 6.33 1.93
N ASN A 558 -35.73 7.05 2.64
CA ASN A 558 -36.96 7.58 2.05
C ASN A 558 -36.69 8.82 1.18
N THR A 559 -37.47 8.95 0.11
CA THR A 559 -37.40 10.04 -0.88
C THR A 559 -37.68 11.43 -0.31
N THR A 560 -38.25 11.52 0.89
CA THR A 560 -38.60 12.78 1.57
C THR A 560 -37.51 13.33 2.50
N ASN A 561 -36.39 12.63 2.74
CA ASN A 561 -35.25 13.16 3.51
C ASN A 561 -34.82 14.52 2.92
N PRO A 562 -34.61 15.58 3.72
CA PRO A 562 -34.39 16.93 3.20
C PRO A 562 -33.00 17.13 2.57
N THR A 563 -31.99 16.42 3.06
CA THR A 563 -30.57 16.62 2.75
C THR A 563 -30.06 15.63 1.70
N TYR A 564 -30.60 14.41 1.71
CA TYR A 564 -30.10 13.30 0.91
C TYR A 564 -31.14 12.69 -0.03
N SER A 565 -30.65 12.05 -1.09
CA SER A 565 -31.39 11.11 -1.93
C SER A 565 -30.61 9.81 -2.07
N PHE A 566 -31.33 8.70 -2.24
CA PHE A 566 -30.77 7.35 -2.22
C PHE A 566 -31.12 6.65 -3.54
N ALA A 567 -30.11 6.16 -4.26
CA ALA A 567 -30.25 5.44 -5.52
C ALA A 567 -29.10 4.44 -5.65
N ASP A 568 -29.34 3.28 -6.26
CA ASP A 568 -28.30 2.28 -6.58
C ASP A 568 -27.41 1.87 -5.38
N GLY A 569 -27.99 1.91 -4.17
CA GLY A 569 -27.30 1.64 -2.90
C GLY A 569 -26.38 2.77 -2.39
N CYS A 570 -26.25 3.89 -3.11
CA CYS A 570 -25.39 5.01 -2.75
C CYS A 570 -26.19 6.21 -2.21
N VAL A 571 -25.50 7.07 -1.44
CA VAL A 571 -26.06 8.30 -0.89
C VAL A 571 -25.62 9.48 -1.75
N TYR A 572 -26.56 10.38 -2.07
CA TYR A 572 -26.35 11.57 -2.89
C TYR A 572 -26.83 12.83 -2.16
N LEU A 573 -26.17 13.96 -2.39
CA LEU A 573 -26.61 15.27 -1.90
C LEU A 573 -27.81 15.80 -2.68
N LYS A 574 -28.89 16.15 -1.97
CA LYS A 574 -30.14 16.59 -2.56
C LYS A 574 -30.05 18.04 -3.02
N GLY A 575 -30.21 18.25 -4.33
CA GLY A 575 -30.17 19.58 -4.97
C GLY A 575 -28.95 19.80 -5.85
N THR A 576 -27.81 19.15 -5.56
CA THR A 576 -26.68 19.04 -6.49
C THR A 576 -26.75 17.76 -7.32
N GLY A 577 -27.10 16.63 -6.70
CA GLY A 577 -27.00 15.31 -7.33
C GLY A 577 -25.60 14.70 -7.24
N ASN A 578 -24.67 15.33 -6.52
CA ASN A 578 -23.33 14.82 -6.26
C ASN A 578 -23.40 13.56 -5.38
N ILE A 579 -22.49 12.61 -5.61
CA ILE A 579 -22.35 11.43 -4.74
C ILE A 579 -21.73 11.88 -3.41
N TYR A 580 -22.31 11.44 -2.30
CA TYR A 580 -21.85 11.72 -0.94
C TYR A 580 -21.14 10.52 -0.30
N HIS A 581 -21.67 9.31 -0.52
CA HIS A 581 -21.10 8.09 0.04
C HIS A 581 -21.38 6.87 -0.84
N ILE A 582 -20.31 6.16 -1.20
CA ILE A 582 -20.34 4.82 -1.81
C ILE A 582 -20.01 3.79 -0.72
N PRO A 583 -20.87 2.80 -0.46
CA PRO A 583 -20.63 1.80 0.58
C PRO A 583 -19.36 0.96 0.35
N LEU A 584 -18.63 0.63 1.42
CA LEU A 584 -17.28 0.05 1.35
C LEU A 584 -17.18 -1.32 0.67
N GLY A 585 -18.27 -2.09 0.68
CA GLY A 585 -18.37 -3.42 0.06
C GLY A 585 -18.72 -3.40 -1.42
N VAL A 586 -18.97 -2.24 -2.03
CA VAL A 586 -19.21 -2.13 -3.48
C VAL A 586 -17.89 -2.37 -4.22
N THR A 587 -17.87 -3.39 -5.08
CA THR A 587 -16.67 -3.82 -5.83
C THR A 587 -16.60 -3.26 -7.25
N SER A 588 -17.73 -2.99 -7.88
CA SER A 588 -17.83 -2.26 -9.15
C SER A 588 -18.93 -1.22 -9.05
N TYR A 589 -18.67 0.00 -9.52
CA TYR A 589 -19.63 1.09 -9.53
C TYR A 589 -19.72 1.76 -10.90
N THR A 590 -20.95 1.90 -11.42
CA THR A 590 -21.21 2.66 -12.65
C THR A 590 -21.76 4.04 -12.27
N VAL A 591 -21.00 5.10 -12.55
CA VAL A 591 -21.39 6.48 -12.30
C VAL A 591 -22.54 6.86 -13.24
N PRO A 592 -23.72 7.24 -12.73
CA PRO A 592 -24.83 7.68 -13.57
C PRO A 592 -24.50 8.99 -14.30
N SER A 593 -24.93 9.13 -15.56
CA SER A 593 -24.70 10.34 -16.36
C SER A 593 -25.38 11.61 -15.83
N THR A 594 -26.19 11.50 -14.78
CA THR A 594 -26.77 12.63 -14.02
C THR A 594 -25.82 13.20 -12.95
N VAL A 595 -24.71 12.54 -12.63
CA VAL A 595 -23.73 13.03 -11.65
C VAL A 595 -22.75 13.97 -12.35
N THR A 596 -22.73 15.23 -11.92
CA THR A 596 -21.87 16.27 -12.50
C THR A 596 -20.59 16.53 -11.72
N GLU A 597 -20.53 16.13 -10.45
CA GLU A 597 -19.36 16.35 -9.59
C GLU A 597 -19.28 15.34 -8.44
N PHE A 598 -18.06 14.95 -8.05
CA PHE A 598 -17.78 14.29 -6.77
C PHE A 598 -17.51 15.35 -5.70
N ASP A 599 -17.98 15.15 -4.47
CA ASP A 599 -17.69 16.07 -3.36
C ASP A 599 -16.26 15.88 -2.84
N GLU A 600 -15.67 16.93 -2.25
CA GLU A 600 -14.30 16.90 -1.72
C GLU A 600 -14.22 15.91 -0.55
N GLY A 601 -13.37 14.88 -0.66
CA GLY A 601 -13.34 13.78 0.31
C GLY A 601 -14.32 12.63 0.04
N THR A 602 -14.86 12.48 -1.18
CA THR A 602 -15.65 11.28 -1.53
C THR A 602 -14.79 10.01 -1.44
N ILE A 603 -15.02 9.21 -0.39
CA ILE A 603 -14.30 7.94 -0.20
C ILE A 603 -14.86 6.88 -1.14
N ILE A 604 -13.99 6.28 -1.96
CA ILE A 604 -14.28 5.05 -2.69
C ILE A 604 -13.93 3.85 -1.79
N GLY A 605 -14.82 2.86 -1.78
CA GLY A 605 -14.77 1.73 -0.85
C GLY A 605 -13.49 0.90 -0.90
N SER A 606 -13.09 0.36 0.26
CA SER A 606 -11.91 -0.51 0.42
C SER A 606 -12.01 -1.87 -0.27
N ASN A 607 -13.13 -2.17 -0.94
CA ASN A 607 -13.28 -3.33 -1.82
C ASN A 607 -13.44 -2.96 -3.31
N MET A 608 -13.40 -1.67 -3.67
CA MET A 608 -13.60 -1.25 -5.06
C MET A 608 -12.48 -1.78 -5.97
N SER A 609 -12.86 -2.31 -7.13
CA SER A 609 -11.97 -2.83 -8.16
C SER A 609 -12.27 -2.26 -9.55
N GLU A 610 -13.45 -1.67 -9.75
CA GLU A 610 -13.88 -1.10 -11.04
C GLU A 610 -14.76 0.15 -10.84
N VAL A 611 -14.47 1.24 -11.55
CA VAL A 611 -15.36 2.40 -11.68
C VAL A 611 -15.59 2.69 -13.15
N LYS A 612 -16.87 2.75 -13.55
CA LYS A 612 -17.29 2.94 -14.94
C LYS A 612 -18.03 4.26 -15.11
N PHE A 613 -17.62 5.07 -16.09
CA PHE A 613 -18.28 6.30 -16.51
C PHE A 613 -18.95 6.04 -17.87
N VAL A 614 -20.27 6.21 -17.93
CA VAL A 614 -21.06 5.87 -19.14
C VAL A 614 -21.12 7.01 -20.15
N SER A 615 -21.44 6.69 -21.40
CA SER A 615 -21.64 7.66 -22.47
C SER A 615 -22.64 8.76 -22.05
N GLY A 616 -22.28 10.02 -22.28
CA GLY A 616 -23.05 11.19 -21.85
C GLY A 616 -22.82 11.64 -20.40
N THR A 617 -21.97 10.97 -19.62
CA THR A 617 -21.51 11.48 -18.32
C THR A 617 -20.64 12.72 -18.51
N ALA A 618 -20.93 13.80 -17.78
CA ALA A 618 -20.16 15.05 -17.82
C ALA A 618 -19.77 15.44 -16.39
N LEU A 619 -18.57 15.04 -15.96
CA LEU A 619 -18.17 14.97 -14.55
C LEU A 619 -16.91 15.78 -14.25
N ASN A 620 -16.95 16.58 -13.18
CA ASN A 620 -15.77 17.13 -12.53
C ASN A 620 -15.33 16.24 -11.35
N VAL A 621 -14.05 15.89 -11.28
CA VAL A 621 -13.44 15.21 -10.14
C VAL A 621 -12.45 16.19 -9.50
N PRO A 622 -12.78 16.80 -8.34
CA PRO A 622 -11.92 17.82 -7.72
C PRO A 622 -10.62 17.23 -7.17
N MET A 623 -9.76 18.09 -6.63
CA MET A 623 -8.60 17.66 -5.85
C MET A 623 -9.06 16.74 -4.70
N THR A 624 -8.33 15.66 -4.48
CA THR A 624 -8.68 14.57 -3.53
C THR A 624 -10.10 14.00 -3.70
N GLY A 625 -10.67 14.10 -4.91
CA GLY A 625 -12.04 13.64 -5.19
C GLY A 625 -12.28 12.13 -5.07
N LEU A 626 -11.24 11.29 -5.21
CA LEU A 626 -11.33 9.84 -5.08
C LEU A 626 -10.23 9.27 -4.16
N PHE A 627 -10.59 8.92 -2.93
CA PHE A 627 -9.71 8.17 -2.01
C PHE A 627 -9.87 6.66 -2.20
N LEU A 628 -8.75 5.94 -2.29
CA LEU A 628 -8.63 4.50 -2.51
C LEU A 628 -7.76 3.87 -1.43
N THR A 629 -8.09 2.63 -1.02
CA THR A 629 -7.37 1.89 0.03
C THR A 629 -6.93 0.48 -0.40
N ARG A 630 -6.96 0.19 -1.72
CA ARG A 630 -6.43 -1.05 -2.32
C ARG A 630 -5.31 -0.76 -3.33
N SER A 631 -4.50 -1.78 -3.63
CA SER A 631 -3.42 -1.75 -4.62
C SER A 631 -3.86 -1.90 -6.09
N ASP A 632 -5.14 -1.97 -6.40
CA ASP A 632 -5.62 -2.24 -7.76
C ASP A 632 -7.00 -1.61 -8.03
N LEU A 633 -7.09 -0.82 -9.09
CA LEU A 633 -8.34 -0.24 -9.59
C LEU A 633 -8.37 -0.27 -11.13
N THR A 634 -9.55 -0.53 -11.68
CA THR A 634 -9.87 -0.35 -13.11
C THR A 634 -10.80 0.85 -13.27
N LEU A 635 -10.44 1.80 -14.13
CA LEU A 635 -11.33 2.85 -14.63
C LEU A 635 -11.79 2.47 -16.04
N ILE A 636 -13.06 2.65 -16.33
CA ILE A 636 -13.66 2.45 -17.66
C ILE A 636 -14.39 3.73 -18.04
N ILE A 637 -13.92 4.43 -19.08
CA ILE A 637 -14.55 5.62 -19.64
C ILE A 637 -15.14 5.24 -21.00
N GLU A 638 -16.47 5.28 -21.13
CA GLU A 638 -17.14 5.00 -22.42
C GLU A 638 -16.97 6.16 -23.42
N GLU A 639 -17.08 5.84 -24.71
CA GLU A 639 -17.09 6.85 -25.78
C GLU A 639 -18.25 7.85 -25.57
N GLY A 640 -17.96 9.14 -25.59
CA GLY A 640 -18.92 10.21 -25.31
C GLY A 640 -19.11 10.53 -23.82
N ALA A 641 -18.33 9.93 -22.91
CA ALA A 641 -18.15 10.49 -21.57
C ALA A 641 -17.10 11.62 -21.59
N SER A 642 -17.31 12.64 -20.76
CA SER A 642 -16.45 13.83 -20.63
C SER A 642 -16.10 14.03 -19.16
N ILE A 643 -14.92 13.55 -18.77
CA ILE A 643 -14.44 13.56 -17.37
C ILE A 643 -13.26 14.52 -17.24
N THR A 644 -13.36 15.47 -16.31
CA THR A 644 -12.26 16.38 -15.94
C THR A 644 -11.72 15.96 -14.59
N PHE A 645 -10.40 15.74 -14.49
CA PHE A 645 -9.71 15.44 -13.23
C PHE A 645 -8.89 16.65 -12.76
N GLY A 646 -9.05 17.04 -11.50
CA GLY A 646 -8.22 18.02 -10.82
C GLY A 646 -6.85 17.47 -10.40
N GLN A 647 -6.04 18.33 -9.77
CA GLN A 647 -4.75 17.95 -9.18
C GLN A 647 -4.97 16.90 -8.08
N TYR A 648 -4.23 15.80 -8.05
CA TYR A 648 -4.39 14.72 -7.08
C TYR A 648 -5.84 14.20 -6.93
N ALA A 649 -6.59 14.14 -8.04
CA ALA A 649 -7.97 13.66 -8.04
C ALA A 649 -8.11 12.18 -7.64
N ILE A 650 -7.03 11.39 -7.74
CA ILE A 650 -6.96 9.99 -7.30
C ILE A 650 -5.86 9.83 -6.24
N VAL A 651 -6.23 9.35 -5.05
CA VAL A 651 -5.35 9.17 -3.87
C VAL A 651 -5.39 7.71 -3.41
N PHE A 652 -4.22 7.14 -3.06
CA PHE A 652 -4.08 5.78 -2.54
C PHE A 652 -3.59 5.82 -1.08
N GLU A 653 -4.52 5.90 -0.13
CA GLU A 653 -4.22 6.02 1.30
C GLU A 653 -4.33 4.68 2.05
N SER A 654 -3.63 4.55 3.16
CA SER A 654 -3.66 3.39 4.05
C SER A 654 -3.21 3.81 5.44
N SER A 655 -3.97 3.44 6.47
CA SER A 655 -3.65 3.74 7.88
C SER A 655 -2.52 2.88 8.44
N ASP A 656 -2.33 1.68 7.88
CA ASP A 656 -1.63 0.58 8.55
C ASP A 656 -0.28 0.22 7.90
N SER A 657 -0.10 0.49 6.61
CA SER A 657 1.16 0.26 5.87
C SER A 657 1.14 0.87 4.45
N PRO A 658 2.29 1.28 3.88
CA PRO A 658 2.35 1.87 2.55
C PRO A 658 1.94 0.88 1.44
N LEU A 659 1.13 1.35 0.49
CA LEU A 659 0.58 0.56 -0.62
C LEU A 659 1.61 0.32 -1.74
N THR A 660 2.68 -0.42 -1.43
CA THR A 660 3.75 -0.74 -2.39
C THR A 660 3.22 -1.57 -3.56
N GLY A 661 3.30 -1.04 -4.77
CA GLY A 661 2.87 -1.73 -5.99
C GLY A 661 1.42 -1.49 -6.41
N ALA A 662 0.81 -0.36 -6.01
CA ALA A 662 -0.50 0.05 -6.50
C ALA A 662 -0.56 0.16 -8.05
N THR A 663 -1.71 -0.16 -8.64
CA THR A 663 -1.93 -0.19 -10.10
C THR A 663 -3.27 0.43 -10.49
N LEU A 664 -3.28 1.15 -11.61
CA LEU A 664 -4.46 1.84 -12.14
C LEU A 664 -4.63 1.51 -13.63
N THR A 665 -5.53 0.58 -13.95
CA THR A 665 -5.85 0.26 -15.35
C THR A 665 -6.91 1.23 -15.86
N ALA A 666 -6.73 1.80 -17.05
CA ALA A 666 -7.66 2.79 -17.61
C ALA A 666 -8.08 2.42 -19.05
N VAL A 667 -9.28 1.87 -19.18
CA VAL A 667 -9.93 1.66 -20.48
C VAL A 667 -10.60 2.98 -20.87
N VAL A 668 -10.15 3.63 -21.95
CA VAL A 668 -10.55 5.01 -22.27
C VAL A 668 -10.76 5.24 -23.78
N PRO A 669 -11.54 6.26 -24.19
CA PRO A 669 -11.75 6.57 -25.59
C PRO A 669 -10.46 7.00 -26.29
N LYS A 670 -10.38 6.70 -27.60
CA LYS A 670 -9.24 7.07 -28.45
C LYS A 670 -8.99 8.59 -28.42
N GLY A 671 -7.87 9.00 -27.84
CA GLY A 671 -7.51 10.41 -27.66
C GLY A 671 -7.88 11.02 -26.31
N PHE A 672 -8.45 10.26 -25.38
CA PHE A 672 -8.60 10.68 -23.98
C PHE A 672 -7.23 10.65 -23.26
N THR A 673 -6.90 11.73 -22.55
CA THR A 673 -5.67 11.86 -21.76
C THR A 673 -5.98 12.25 -20.32
N PHE A 674 -5.23 11.67 -19.37
CA PHE A 674 -5.24 12.14 -17.98
C PHE A 674 -4.31 13.36 -17.85
N PRO A 675 -4.70 14.43 -17.14
CA PRO A 675 -3.79 15.53 -16.80
C PRO A 675 -2.60 15.05 -15.96
N GLU A 676 -1.40 15.59 -16.15
CA GLU A 676 -0.17 15.05 -15.56
C GLU A 676 -0.19 14.97 -14.02
N ASP A 677 -0.68 16.01 -13.32
CA ASP A 677 -0.80 16.01 -11.86
C ASP A 677 -2.06 15.26 -11.33
N SER A 678 -2.89 14.60 -12.16
CA SER A 678 -4.21 14.09 -11.72
C SER A 678 -4.18 12.80 -10.88
N VAL A 679 -3.01 12.12 -10.79
CA VAL A 679 -2.91 10.72 -10.32
C VAL A 679 -1.85 10.54 -9.23
N VAL A 680 -2.30 9.99 -8.08
CA VAL A 680 -1.53 9.43 -6.95
C VAL A 680 -0.84 10.45 -6.01
N TYR A 681 -1.44 10.60 -4.84
CA TYR A 681 -0.72 10.71 -3.57
C TYR A 681 -0.79 9.35 -2.83
N ILE A 682 0.23 8.99 -2.06
CA ILE A 682 0.18 7.84 -1.12
C ILE A 682 0.38 8.37 0.30
N GLY A 683 -0.54 8.02 1.20
CA GLY A 683 -0.49 8.42 2.61
C GLY A 683 0.67 7.79 3.39
N ALA A 684 1.03 8.42 4.51
CA ALA A 684 2.04 7.96 5.48
C ALA A 684 3.51 7.88 5.01
N GLY A 685 4.06 9.00 4.53
CA GLY A 685 5.45 9.41 4.79
C GLY A 685 6.60 8.68 4.08
N GLU A 686 6.38 7.53 3.44
CA GLU A 686 7.42 6.79 2.72
C GLU A 686 7.10 6.60 1.23
N THR A 687 8.09 6.94 0.39
CA THR A 687 8.29 6.56 -1.02
C THR A 687 7.05 6.38 -1.92
N ILE A 688 6.85 7.36 -2.81
CA ILE A 688 5.86 7.33 -3.90
C ILE A 688 6.04 6.06 -4.76
N ALA A 689 5.12 5.10 -4.64
CA ALA A 689 4.95 4.04 -5.63
C ALA A 689 4.12 4.61 -6.80
N GLN A 690 4.73 4.73 -7.98
CA GLN A 690 4.02 5.18 -9.18
C GLN A 690 2.97 4.14 -9.59
N ALA A 691 1.68 4.49 -9.53
CA ALA A 691 0.65 3.64 -10.10
C ALA A 691 0.82 3.59 -11.61
N THR A 692 1.04 2.39 -12.16
CA THR A 692 1.20 2.21 -13.61
C THR A 692 -0.15 2.42 -14.29
N ILE A 693 -0.33 3.57 -14.97
CA ILE A 693 -1.49 3.83 -15.83
C ILE A 693 -1.36 2.96 -17.08
N LYS A 694 -2.31 2.04 -17.29
CA LYS A 694 -2.41 1.24 -18.52
C LYS A 694 -3.58 1.71 -19.37
N TYR A 695 -3.29 2.39 -20.48
CA TYR A 695 -4.27 2.79 -21.48
C TYR A 695 -4.73 1.58 -22.31
N VAL A 696 -6.04 1.43 -22.47
CA VAL A 696 -6.66 0.44 -23.37
C VAL A 696 -7.73 1.16 -24.21
N ASP A 697 -7.61 1.10 -25.54
CA ASP A 697 -8.52 1.77 -26.49
C ASP A 697 -9.97 1.23 -26.35
N SER A 698 -10.95 2.12 -26.27
CA SER A 698 -12.37 1.77 -26.06
C SER A 698 -13.00 0.90 -27.16
N SER A 699 -12.36 0.76 -28.32
CA SER A 699 -12.74 -0.24 -29.34
C SER A 699 -12.62 -1.69 -28.86
N LEU A 700 -11.92 -1.93 -27.75
CA LEU A 700 -11.70 -3.23 -27.11
C LEU A 700 -12.75 -3.58 -26.04
N ASP A 701 -14.02 -3.22 -26.24
CA ASP A 701 -15.13 -3.51 -25.30
C ASP A 701 -15.22 -5.01 -24.91
N PRO A 702 -14.93 -5.40 -23.66
CA PRO A 702 -15.01 -6.79 -23.24
C PRO A 702 -16.46 -7.30 -23.13
N SER A 703 -17.44 -6.41 -22.98
CA SER A 703 -18.83 -6.78 -22.66
C SER A 703 -19.57 -7.45 -23.82
N GLY A 704 -19.24 -7.09 -25.06
CA GLY A 704 -19.72 -7.77 -26.27
C GLY A 704 -19.12 -9.16 -26.55
N GLY A 705 -18.14 -9.61 -25.76
CA GLY A 705 -17.46 -10.90 -25.96
C GLY A 705 -16.62 -10.99 -27.24
N LYS A 706 -16.29 -9.84 -27.84
CA LYS A 706 -15.47 -9.72 -29.05
C LYS A 706 -14.47 -8.60 -28.89
N ILE A 707 -13.29 -8.80 -29.46
CA ILE A 707 -12.31 -7.74 -29.70
C ILE A 707 -12.34 -7.39 -31.19
N ALA A 708 -12.19 -6.11 -31.49
CA ALA A 708 -12.03 -5.58 -32.84
C ALA A 708 -10.78 -4.70 -32.90
N VAL A 709 -10.02 -4.79 -33.99
CA VAL A 709 -8.87 -3.94 -34.32
C VAL A 709 -8.97 -3.58 -35.80
N GLU A 710 -8.78 -2.31 -36.16
CA GLU A 710 -8.93 -1.84 -37.55
C GLU A 710 -7.69 -1.08 -38.01
N SER A 711 -7.13 -1.51 -39.15
CA SER A 711 -5.92 -0.95 -39.74
C SER A 711 -6.16 -0.38 -41.13
N ASP A 712 -5.75 0.87 -41.34
CA ASP A 712 -5.68 1.51 -42.66
C ASP A 712 -4.51 0.97 -43.52
N THR A 713 -3.73 -0.01 -43.03
CA THR A 713 -2.61 -0.61 -43.76
C THR A 713 -2.77 -2.13 -43.99
N GLY A 714 -1.88 -2.72 -44.80
CA GLY A 714 -1.89 -4.17 -45.09
C GLY A 714 -1.38 -5.06 -43.94
N SER A 715 -1.10 -4.46 -42.79
CA SER A 715 -0.49 -5.09 -41.63
C SER A 715 -0.90 -4.37 -40.34
N GLU A 716 -1.03 -5.09 -39.24
CA GLU A 716 -1.34 -4.51 -37.93
C GLU A 716 -0.45 -5.11 -36.84
N GLU A 717 0.21 -4.26 -36.04
CA GLU A 717 1.03 -4.70 -34.90
C GLU A 717 0.22 -4.69 -33.61
N LEU A 718 0.12 -5.84 -32.95
CA LEU A 718 -0.25 -5.89 -31.54
C LEU A 718 1.03 -5.82 -30.72
N ASP A 719 1.13 -4.85 -29.82
CA ASP A 719 2.24 -4.71 -28.89
C ASP A 719 2.24 -5.81 -27.80
N THR A 720 3.31 -5.84 -27.01
CA THR A 720 3.51 -6.87 -25.96
C THR A 720 2.46 -6.81 -24.85
N ASP A 721 2.02 -5.62 -24.43
CA ASP A 721 1.01 -5.44 -23.37
C ASP A 721 -0.40 -5.71 -23.90
N SER A 722 -0.72 -5.31 -25.14
CA SER A 722 -1.97 -5.68 -25.82
C SER A 722 -2.12 -7.20 -25.94
N ILE A 723 -1.06 -7.91 -26.35
CA ILE A 723 -1.08 -9.38 -26.41
C ILE A 723 -1.27 -9.99 -25.01
N ALA A 724 -0.63 -9.45 -23.98
CA ALA A 724 -0.78 -9.92 -22.60
C ALA A 724 -2.21 -9.69 -22.06
N PHE A 725 -2.78 -8.50 -22.27
CA PHE A 725 -4.15 -8.16 -21.89
C PHE A 725 -5.16 -9.08 -22.55
N ILE A 726 -5.10 -9.22 -23.88
CA ILE A 726 -6.09 -9.99 -24.65
C ILE A 726 -6.03 -11.49 -24.28
N LYS A 727 -4.84 -12.03 -23.98
CA LYS A 727 -4.71 -13.39 -23.43
C LYS A 727 -5.32 -13.53 -22.03
N GLY A 728 -5.10 -12.56 -21.15
CA GLY A 728 -5.74 -12.53 -19.82
C GLY A 728 -7.27 -12.45 -19.88
N GLN A 729 -7.84 -11.75 -20.87
CA GLN A 729 -9.29 -11.75 -21.11
C GLN A 729 -9.77 -13.08 -21.70
N ALA A 730 -9.00 -13.73 -22.57
CA ALA A 730 -9.34 -15.03 -23.12
C ALA A 730 -9.40 -16.13 -22.05
N GLU A 731 -8.57 -16.05 -20.99
CA GLU A 731 -8.66 -16.94 -19.82
C GLU A 731 -9.98 -16.76 -19.07
N LYS A 732 -10.43 -15.52 -18.86
CA LYS A 732 -11.66 -15.18 -18.12
C LYS A 732 -12.93 -15.45 -18.93
N ASN A 733 -12.92 -15.23 -20.24
CA ASN A 733 -14.07 -15.41 -21.13
C ASN A 733 -13.81 -16.48 -22.20
N PRO A 734 -14.29 -17.73 -22.02
CA PRO A 734 -14.13 -18.81 -23.01
C PRO A 734 -14.78 -18.56 -24.38
N GLY A 735 -15.71 -17.60 -24.48
CA GLY A 735 -16.37 -17.23 -25.73
C GLY A 735 -15.67 -16.13 -26.54
N LEU A 736 -14.57 -15.58 -26.02
CA LEU A 736 -13.88 -14.43 -26.63
C LEU A 736 -13.34 -14.73 -28.04
N VAL A 737 -13.64 -13.85 -28.98
CA VAL A 737 -13.12 -13.86 -30.37
C VAL A 737 -12.44 -12.53 -30.68
N MET A 738 -11.23 -12.56 -31.22
CA MET A 738 -10.48 -11.38 -31.69
C MET A 738 -10.68 -11.24 -33.19
N ASN A 739 -11.02 -10.05 -33.67
CA ASN A 739 -11.20 -9.74 -35.08
C ASN A 739 -10.25 -8.60 -35.47
N ILE A 740 -9.55 -8.75 -36.59
CA ILE A 740 -8.64 -7.72 -37.13
C ILE A 740 -9.04 -7.43 -38.58
N SER A 741 -9.32 -6.17 -38.88
CA SER A 741 -9.60 -5.65 -40.22
C SER A 741 -8.35 -4.99 -40.78
N LEU A 742 -7.95 -5.34 -42.00
CA LEU A 742 -6.79 -4.79 -42.71
C LEU A 742 -7.21 -4.11 -44.02
N ALA A 743 -6.36 -3.23 -44.54
CA ALA A 743 -6.57 -2.51 -45.79
C ALA A 743 -6.87 -3.43 -46.98
N GLY A 744 -7.62 -2.91 -47.95
CA GLY A 744 -8.15 -3.69 -49.07
C GLY A 744 -9.35 -4.58 -48.71
N GLY A 745 -9.81 -4.54 -47.45
CA GLY A 745 -10.98 -5.29 -46.99
C GLY A 745 -10.68 -6.75 -46.65
N ILE A 746 -9.43 -7.03 -46.26
CA ILE A 746 -9.01 -8.30 -45.67
C ILE A 746 -9.48 -8.33 -44.21
N THR A 747 -9.94 -9.47 -43.70
CA THR A 747 -10.20 -9.64 -42.26
C THR A 747 -9.66 -10.96 -41.73
N ALA A 748 -9.31 -10.98 -40.44
CA ALA A 748 -8.90 -12.15 -39.68
C ALA A 748 -9.76 -12.28 -38.42
N SER A 749 -10.15 -13.49 -38.04
CA SER A 749 -10.96 -13.77 -36.83
C SER A 749 -10.39 -14.97 -36.09
N PHE A 750 -9.87 -14.75 -34.88
CA PHE A 750 -9.17 -15.74 -34.05
C PHE A 750 -10.07 -16.21 -32.91
N ASP A 751 -10.22 -17.53 -32.77
CA ASP A 751 -10.96 -18.11 -31.65
C ASP A 751 -10.20 -18.03 -30.31
N ASN A 752 -10.92 -18.30 -29.21
CA ASN A 752 -10.38 -18.25 -27.85
C ASN A 752 -9.09 -19.10 -27.64
N LYS A 753 -8.93 -20.20 -28.39
CA LYS A 753 -7.74 -21.06 -28.31
C LYS A 753 -6.58 -20.47 -29.13
N ALA A 754 -6.87 -19.89 -30.30
CA ALA A 754 -5.89 -19.19 -31.13
C ALA A 754 -5.33 -17.95 -30.43
N ILE A 755 -6.17 -17.20 -29.71
CA ILE A 755 -5.74 -16.08 -28.85
C ILE A 755 -4.76 -16.58 -27.77
N LYS A 756 -5.08 -17.69 -27.10
CA LYS A 756 -4.25 -18.26 -26.02
C LYS A 756 -2.90 -18.77 -26.51
N SER A 757 -2.80 -19.24 -27.75
CA SER A 757 -1.55 -19.73 -28.34
C SER A 757 -0.65 -18.66 -28.98
N LEU A 758 -1.05 -17.37 -28.97
CA LEU A 758 -0.16 -16.26 -29.29
C LEU A 758 1.06 -16.20 -28.34
N GLY A 759 2.14 -15.56 -28.78
CA GLY A 759 3.39 -15.38 -28.03
C GLY A 759 3.31 -14.45 -26.81
N SER A 760 4.46 -13.87 -26.45
CA SER A 760 4.63 -12.94 -25.32
C SER A 760 5.57 -11.78 -25.67
N SER A 761 5.49 -11.32 -26.92
CA SER A 761 6.26 -10.23 -27.53
C SER A 761 5.40 -9.67 -28.66
N SER A 762 5.63 -8.42 -29.07
CA SER A 762 4.82 -7.79 -30.12
C SER A 762 4.84 -8.60 -31.42
N ALA A 763 3.73 -8.55 -32.14
CA ALA A 763 3.50 -9.37 -33.31
C ALA A 763 2.69 -8.62 -34.36
N THR A 764 3.29 -8.40 -35.51
CA THR A 764 2.61 -7.87 -36.70
C THR A 764 1.85 -8.98 -37.41
N LEU A 765 0.52 -8.88 -37.50
CA LEU A 765 -0.28 -9.61 -38.48
C LEU A 765 -0.08 -8.96 -39.84
N SER A 766 0.25 -9.73 -40.88
CA SER A 766 0.28 -9.22 -42.26
C SER A 766 -0.16 -10.27 -43.27
N VAL A 767 -0.77 -9.81 -44.37
CA VAL A 767 -1.25 -10.65 -45.48
C VAL A 767 -0.63 -10.12 -46.79
N ASN A 768 0.54 -10.64 -47.13
CA ASN A 768 1.39 -10.12 -48.19
C ASN A 768 1.25 -10.94 -49.48
N LYS A 769 1.09 -10.31 -50.64
CA LYS A 769 1.18 -11.02 -51.93
C LYS A 769 2.64 -11.42 -52.19
N VAL A 770 2.89 -12.70 -52.46
CA VAL A 770 4.24 -13.23 -52.71
C VAL A 770 4.40 -13.72 -54.15
N ALA A 771 5.64 -13.80 -54.63
CA ALA A 771 5.95 -14.34 -55.94
C ALA A 771 5.90 -15.88 -55.92
N ALA A 772 5.29 -16.48 -56.94
CA ALA A 772 5.18 -17.93 -57.10
C ALA A 772 6.53 -18.64 -57.40
N GLU A 773 7.65 -17.90 -57.44
CA GLU A 773 8.97 -18.41 -57.84
C GLU A 773 9.49 -19.53 -56.93
N ASN A 774 9.20 -19.47 -55.63
CA ASN A 774 9.66 -20.44 -54.62
C ASN A 774 8.78 -21.69 -54.47
N LEU A 775 7.73 -21.86 -55.29
CA LEU A 775 6.88 -23.06 -55.30
C LEU A 775 7.55 -24.20 -56.07
N ASP A 776 7.24 -25.46 -55.73
CA ASP A 776 7.66 -26.61 -56.55
C ASP A 776 6.86 -26.69 -57.86
N GLN A 777 7.32 -27.49 -58.82
CA GLN A 777 6.69 -27.52 -60.15
C GLN A 777 5.26 -28.10 -60.10
N ALA A 778 5.01 -29.12 -59.28
CA ALA A 778 3.68 -29.70 -59.14
C ALA A 778 2.67 -28.70 -58.54
N THR A 779 3.12 -27.87 -57.61
CA THR A 779 2.32 -26.79 -57.01
C THR A 779 2.11 -25.66 -58.00
N LYS A 780 3.12 -25.27 -58.79
CA LYS A 780 2.98 -24.32 -59.90
C LYS A 780 1.96 -24.79 -60.94
N ASP A 781 2.02 -26.06 -61.33
CA ASP A 781 1.10 -26.67 -62.29
C ASP A 781 -0.34 -26.75 -61.74
N LEU A 782 -0.50 -26.89 -60.41
CA LEU A 782 -1.79 -26.95 -59.71
C LEU A 782 -2.43 -25.58 -59.45
N VAL A 783 -1.65 -24.56 -59.07
CA VAL A 783 -2.19 -23.21 -58.78
C VAL A 783 -2.21 -22.29 -60.01
N GLY A 784 -1.31 -22.49 -60.98
CA GLY A 784 -1.20 -21.65 -62.17
C GLY A 784 -0.97 -20.17 -61.84
N ASP A 785 -1.62 -19.27 -62.59
CA ASP A 785 -1.53 -17.81 -62.41
C ASP A 785 -2.33 -17.25 -61.21
N ASN A 786 -2.86 -18.12 -60.33
CA ASN A 786 -3.65 -17.66 -59.17
C ASN A 786 -2.81 -16.86 -58.15
N PRO A 787 -3.45 -15.96 -57.37
CA PRO A 787 -2.77 -15.21 -56.32
C PRO A 787 -2.23 -16.13 -55.22
N VAL A 788 -0.91 -16.04 -55.02
CA VAL A 788 -0.20 -16.60 -53.87
C VAL A 788 0.04 -15.49 -52.85
N PHE A 789 -0.25 -15.77 -51.58
CA PHE A 789 -0.09 -14.81 -50.48
C PHE A 789 0.42 -15.51 -49.22
N GLU A 790 1.19 -14.79 -48.43
CA GLU A 790 1.72 -15.24 -47.15
C GLU A 790 0.93 -14.57 -46.01
N ILE A 791 0.49 -15.38 -45.04
CA ILE A 791 -0.10 -14.89 -43.80
C ILE A 791 0.87 -15.17 -42.67
N SER A 792 1.35 -14.10 -42.03
CA SER A 792 2.26 -14.14 -40.88
C SER A 792 1.67 -13.36 -39.71
N PHE A 793 1.97 -13.78 -38.47
CA PHE A 793 1.57 -13.06 -37.26
C PHE A 793 2.73 -13.09 -36.26
N GLY A 794 3.68 -12.15 -36.42
CA GLY A 794 4.98 -12.22 -35.76
C GLY A 794 5.68 -13.56 -36.03
N ALA A 795 6.32 -14.13 -35.00
CA ALA A 795 7.02 -15.42 -35.09
C ALA A 795 6.11 -16.67 -34.96
N ASN A 796 4.77 -16.50 -34.92
CA ASN A 796 3.85 -17.63 -34.77
C ASN A 796 3.73 -18.42 -36.10
N THR A 797 3.73 -19.75 -36.02
CA THR A 797 3.64 -20.66 -37.20
C THR A 797 2.37 -21.52 -37.22
N ASN A 798 1.71 -21.68 -36.07
CA ASN A 798 0.46 -22.42 -35.91
C ASN A 798 -0.24 -22.03 -34.58
N PHE A 799 -1.53 -22.31 -34.48
CA PHE A 799 -2.37 -21.98 -33.32
C PHE A 799 -2.70 -23.19 -32.42
N GLY A 800 -2.09 -24.35 -32.64
CA GLY A 800 -2.36 -25.59 -31.91
C GLY A 800 -3.79 -26.12 -32.17
N GLU A 801 -4.61 -26.18 -31.11
CA GLU A 801 -6.03 -26.54 -31.23
C GLU A 801 -6.94 -25.38 -31.68
N GLY A 802 -6.42 -24.15 -31.74
CA GLY A 802 -7.17 -22.97 -32.16
C GLY A 802 -7.17 -22.75 -33.67
N LYS A 803 -8.10 -21.93 -34.14
CA LYS A 803 -8.23 -21.55 -35.54
C LYS A 803 -8.31 -20.03 -35.73
N ALA A 804 -7.70 -19.59 -36.82
CA ALA A 804 -7.93 -18.29 -37.42
C ALA A 804 -8.78 -18.46 -38.68
N THR A 805 -9.76 -17.58 -38.86
CA THR A 805 -10.60 -17.51 -40.06
C THR A 805 -10.26 -16.24 -40.82
N PHE A 806 -9.71 -16.39 -42.03
CA PHE A 806 -9.29 -15.29 -42.88
C PHE A 806 -10.30 -15.08 -44.01
N THR A 807 -10.58 -13.82 -44.33
CA THR A 807 -11.37 -13.42 -45.49
C THR A 807 -10.52 -12.50 -46.36
N VAL A 808 -10.22 -12.91 -47.59
CA VAL A 808 -9.34 -12.18 -48.53
C VAL A 808 -10.08 -11.81 -49.82
N PRO A 809 -9.85 -10.63 -50.42
CA PRO A 809 -10.39 -10.28 -51.73
C PRO A 809 -9.93 -11.25 -52.82
N TYR A 810 -10.84 -11.65 -53.71
CA TYR A 810 -10.54 -12.56 -54.82
C TYR A 810 -11.50 -12.32 -55.99
N THR A 811 -10.96 -12.24 -57.21
CA THR A 811 -11.77 -12.16 -58.43
C THR A 811 -11.88 -13.54 -59.06
N LEU A 812 -13.08 -14.12 -59.04
CA LEU A 812 -13.37 -15.40 -59.67
C LEU A 812 -13.09 -15.33 -61.20
N PRO A 813 -12.21 -16.17 -61.78
CA PRO A 813 -11.93 -16.17 -63.21
C PRO A 813 -13.15 -16.55 -64.06
N GLU A 814 -13.22 -15.97 -65.26
CA GLU A 814 -14.34 -16.17 -66.18
C GLU A 814 -14.51 -17.66 -66.55
N GLY A 815 -15.72 -18.19 -66.33
CA GLY A 815 -16.05 -19.60 -66.61
C GLY A 815 -15.73 -20.61 -65.50
N LYS A 816 -15.21 -20.20 -64.33
CA LYS A 816 -15.04 -21.08 -63.16
C LYS A 816 -16.21 -20.99 -62.17
N SER A 817 -16.51 -22.08 -61.47
CA SER A 817 -17.51 -22.10 -60.39
C SER A 817 -16.89 -21.72 -59.05
N ALA A 818 -17.68 -21.09 -58.18
CA ALA A 818 -17.33 -20.86 -56.78
C ALA A 818 -17.32 -22.14 -55.94
N GLU A 819 -18.02 -23.20 -56.37
CA GLU A 819 -18.10 -24.49 -55.64
C GLU A 819 -16.81 -25.32 -55.79
N ASP A 820 -16.14 -25.20 -56.94
CA ASP A 820 -14.86 -25.86 -57.25
C ASP A 820 -13.68 -25.21 -56.51
N LEU A 821 -13.87 -23.99 -56.00
CA LEU A 821 -12.84 -23.15 -55.36
C LEU A 821 -12.31 -23.78 -54.06
N LYS A 822 -10.98 -23.82 -53.89
CA LYS A 822 -10.30 -24.29 -52.67
C LYS A 822 -9.13 -23.36 -52.33
N VAL A 823 -8.69 -23.40 -51.07
CA VAL A 823 -7.48 -22.72 -50.60
C VAL A 823 -6.41 -23.77 -50.31
N TYR A 824 -5.29 -23.71 -51.01
CA TYR A 824 -4.15 -24.58 -50.78
C TYR A 824 -3.23 -23.96 -49.72
N TYR A 825 -3.05 -24.65 -48.59
CA TYR A 825 -1.99 -24.37 -47.63
C TYR A 825 -0.68 -24.92 -48.18
N ILE A 826 0.32 -24.06 -48.32
CA ILE A 826 1.61 -24.38 -48.93
C ILE A 826 2.69 -24.35 -47.86
N LYS A 827 3.49 -25.41 -47.79
CA LYS A 827 4.61 -25.54 -46.86
C LYS A 827 5.82 -26.10 -47.60
N ASP A 828 7.00 -25.54 -47.33
CA ASP A 828 8.28 -25.97 -47.91
C ASP A 828 8.27 -26.03 -49.47
N GLY A 829 7.42 -25.21 -50.10
CA GLY A 829 7.22 -25.13 -51.55
C GLY A 829 6.11 -26.01 -52.13
N ALA A 830 5.53 -26.93 -51.34
CA ALA A 830 4.54 -27.91 -51.78
C ALA A 830 3.16 -27.69 -51.11
N VAL A 831 2.07 -28.15 -51.74
CA VAL A 831 0.74 -28.19 -51.09
C VAL A 831 0.72 -29.22 -49.96
N ALA A 832 0.45 -28.75 -48.73
CA ALA A 832 0.39 -29.56 -47.52
C ALA A 832 -1.05 -29.86 -47.06
N GLU A 833 -2.00 -28.95 -47.31
CA GLU A 833 -3.44 -29.16 -47.03
C GLU A 833 -4.30 -28.46 -48.09
N THR A 834 -5.43 -29.07 -48.46
CA THR A 834 -6.47 -28.44 -49.30
C THR A 834 -7.64 -28.05 -48.40
N ILE A 835 -7.78 -26.76 -48.13
CA ILE A 835 -8.77 -26.18 -47.22
C ILE A 835 -10.04 -25.81 -48.01
N ASN A 836 -11.20 -26.19 -47.47
CA ASN A 836 -12.48 -25.73 -48.00
C ASN A 836 -12.72 -24.26 -47.64
N CYS A 837 -13.14 -23.47 -48.62
CA CYS A 837 -13.47 -22.06 -48.46
C CYS A 837 -14.89 -21.75 -48.93
N THR A 838 -15.47 -20.66 -48.44
CA THR A 838 -16.66 -20.04 -49.03
C THR A 838 -16.26 -18.85 -49.89
N TYR A 839 -17.09 -18.51 -50.88
CA TYR A 839 -16.92 -17.32 -51.71
C TYR A 839 -18.21 -16.49 -51.70
N ALA A 840 -18.09 -15.22 -51.31
CA ALA A 840 -19.20 -14.26 -51.25
C ALA A 840 -18.65 -12.84 -51.46
N ASP A 841 -19.43 -11.97 -52.10
CA ASP A 841 -19.16 -10.52 -52.22
C ASP A 841 -17.74 -10.15 -52.70
N GLY A 842 -17.16 -10.96 -53.59
CA GLY A 842 -15.81 -10.77 -54.13
C GLY A 842 -14.67 -11.14 -53.16
N LYS A 843 -14.97 -11.96 -52.13
CA LYS A 843 -14.01 -12.43 -51.12
C LYS A 843 -14.08 -13.94 -50.93
N VAL A 844 -12.96 -14.52 -50.53
CA VAL A 844 -12.79 -15.93 -50.14
C VAL A 844 -12.57 -16.00 -48.64
N THR A 845 -13.41 -16.76 -47.93
CA THR A 845 -13.28 -16.99 -46.49
C THR A 845 -12.87 -18.45 -46.23
N PHE A 846 -11.84 -18.65 -45.40
CA PHE A 846 -11.35 -19.97 -45.02
C PHE A 846 -10.80 -19.97 -43.59
N SER A 847 -10.83 -21.13 -42.92
CA SER A 847 -10.31 -21.30 -41.55
C SER A 847 -9.09 -22.22 -41.54
N THR A 848 -8.04 -21.85 -40.81
CA THR A 848 -6.78 -22.60 -40.73
C THR A 848 -6.21 -22.58 -39.30
N GLY A 849 -5.43 -23.59 -38.94
CA GLY A 849 -4.63 -23.63 -37.72
C GLY A 849 -3.16 -23.27 -37.92
N HIS A 850 -2.78 -22.85 -39.13
CA HIS A 850 -1.40 -22.61 -39.56
C HIS A 850 -1.18 -21.16 -40.00
N LEU A 851 0.10 -20.76 -40.11
CA LEU A 851 0.53 -19.48 -40.67
C LEU A 851 1.72 -19.76 -41.61
N SER A 852 1.56 -19.46 -42.91
CA SER A 852 2.55 -19.66 -43.98
C SER A 852 2.02 -19.10 -45.30
N THR A 853 2.53 -19.61 -46.43
CA THR A 853 2.05 -19.35 -47.78
C THR A 853 0.72 -20.08 -48.07
N TYR A 854 -0.17 -19.41 -48.78
CA TYR A 854 -1.44 -19.93 -49.28
C TYR A 854 -1.65 -19.53 -50.75
N SER A 855 -2.49 -20.27 -51.47
CA SER A 855 -3.01 -19.86 -52.78
C SER A 855 -4.47 -20.28 -52.93
N VAL A 856 -5.29 -19.46 -53.58
CA VAL A 856 -6.65 -19.84 -53.99
C VAL A 856 -6.57 -20.57 -55.34
N GLY A 857 -7.34 -21.62 -55.57
CA GLY A 857 -7.39 -22.31 -56.86
C GLY A 857 -8.60 -23.23 -57.04
N PHE A 858 -8.55 -24.09 -58.05
CA PHE A 858 -9.70 -24.91 -58.49
C PHE A 858 -9.33 -26.38 -58.62
N ILE A 859 -10.26 -27.25 -58.26
CA ILE A 859 -10.20 -28.66 -58.67
C ILE A 859 -10.60 -28.74 -60.15
N ASP A 860 -9.76 -29.36 -60.99
CA ASP A 860 -10.15 -29.67 -62.37
C ASP A 860 -10.92 -30.99 -62.43
N THR A 861 -12.18 -30.91 -62.85
CA THR A 861 -13.10 -32.04 -62.98
C THR A 861 -13.24 -32.53 -64.43
N SER A 862 -12.46 -31.99 -65.38
CA SER A 862 -12.62 -32.20 -66.83
C SER A 862 -11.73 -33.31 -67.45
N GLY A 863 -11.44 -34.37 -66.69
CA GLY A 863 -10.67 -35.54 -67.15
C GLY A 863 -11.53 -36.68 -67.71
N GLY A 864 -11.66 -36.78 -69.04
CA GLY A 864 -12.39 -37.87 -69.71
C GLY A 864 -11.59 -39.19 -69.83
N ASP A 865 -12.24 -40.32 -69.58
CA ASP A 865 -11.64 -41.67 -69.61
C ASP A 865 -11.24 -42.16 -71.02
N SER A 866 -10.13 -42.90 -71.11
CA SER A 866 -9.77 -43.75 -72.25
C SER A 866 -8.86 -44.93 -71.85
N GLY A 867 -9.23 -45.63 -70.77
CA GLY A 867 -8.42 -46.65 -70.14
C GLY A 867 -8.20 -47.99 -70.86
N SER A 868 -7.37 -48.82 -70.23
CA SER A 868 -7.47 -50.30 -70.16
C SER A 868 -6.25 -50.87 -69.40
N GLY A 869 -6.38 -51.87 -68.52
CA GLY A 869 -7.59 -52.51 -67.99
C GLY A 869 -7.27 -53.65 -67.01
N ALA A 870 -8.28 -54.05 -66.20
CA ALA A 870 -8.24 -55.03 -65.09
C ALA A 870 -7.35 -54.62 -63.88
N GLY A 871 -7.74 -54.83 -62.62
CA GLY A 871 -8.97 -55.33 -61.98
C GLY A 871 -8.74 -55.42 -60.45
N SER A 872 -9.72 -55.58 -59.55
CA SER A 872 -11.18 -55.77 -59.67
C SER A 872 -11.86 -55.57 -58.29
N GLU A 873 -13.06 -54.97 -58.25
CA GLU A 873 -14.23 -55.27 -57.37
C GLU A 873 -14.05 -55.43 -55.82
N PHE A 874 -14.94 -55.06 -54.89
CA PHE A 874 -16.34 -54.55 -54.78
C PHE A 874 -16.53 -54.11 -53.28
N PRO A 875 -17.69 -53.62 -52.75
CA PRO A 875 -18.84 -52.90 -53.32
C PRO A 875 -19.21 -51.62 -52.51
N ILE A 876 -20.37 -51.01 -52.81
CA ILE A 876 -21.02 -49.89 -52.07
C ILE A 876 -22.40 -50.39 -51.54
N TRP A 877 -22.97 -49.76 -50.49
CA TRP A 877 -24.40 -49.32 -50.37
C TRP A 877 -25.06 -49.37 -48.96
N ILE A 878 -26.07 -48.50 -48.81
CA ILE A 878 -27.23 -48.48 -47.89
C ILE A 878 -27.13 -47.68 -46.57
N VAL A 879 -28.29 -47.09 -46.23
CA VAL A 879 -28.55 -46.03 -45.25
C VAL A 879 -29.32 -46.57 -44.04
N ALA A 880 -29.03 -46.00 -42.87
CA ALA A 880 -29.77 -45.96 -41.61
C ALA A 880 -30.83 -47.06 -41.28
N VAL A 881 -30.58 -47.78 -40.18
CA VAL A 881 -31.64 -48.27 -39.27
C VAL A 881 -31.27 -47.89 -37.83
N ILE A 882 -32.27 -47.56 -37.04
CA ILE A 882 -32.18 -47.05 -35.67
C ILE A 882 -32.35 -48.18 -34.64
N ALA A 883 -31.79 -47.97 -33.44
CA ALA A 883 -32.11 -48.62 -32.16
C ALA A 883 -31.58 -50.04 -31.83
N ILE A 884 -30.99 -50.10 -30.62
CA ILE A 884 -31.06 -51.20 -29.64
C ILE A 884 -30.47 -52.55 -30.08
N ALA A 885 -29.16 -52.68 -29.81
CA ALA A 885 -28.57 -53.93 -29.31
C ALA A 885 -28.06 -53.70 -27.87
N VAL A 886 -28.96 -53.31 -26.97
CA VAL A 886 -28.69 -53.30 -25.52
C VAL A 886 -28.74 -54.74 -25.01
N ALA A 887 -27.85 -55.05 -24.06
CA ALA A 887 -27.75 -56.28 -23.26
C ALA A 887 -26.91 -57.44 -23.83
N VAL A 888 -26.25 -58.12 -22.89
CA VAL A 888 -25.64 -59.47 -22.99
C VAL A 888 -24.44 -59.65 -23.95
N ALA A 889 -23.43 -58.79 -23.80
CA ALA A 889 -22.03 -59.22 -23.89
C ALA A 889 -21.45 -59.44 -22.46
N ALA A 890 -22.22 -60.10 -21.59
CA ALA A 890 -21.88 -60.28 -20.18
C ALA A 890 -22.35 -61.65 -19.65
N VAL A 891 -21.59 -62.21 -18.71
CA VAL A 891 -21.85 -63.42 -17.91
C VAL A 891 -21.70 -64.76 -18.64
N GLY A 892 -20.49 -65.33 -18.54
CA GLY A 892 -20.17 -66.74 -18.79
C GLY A 892 -18.65 -66.94 -18.84
N THR A 893 -17.97 -67.58 -17.88
CA THR A 893 -18.42 -68.29 -16.67
C THR A 893 -17.34 -68.11 -15.58
N PHE A 894 -17.58 -67.33 -14.52
CA PHE A 894 -18.14 -67.74 -13.22
C PHE A 894 -17.13 -68.45 -12.27
N PHE A 895 -16.73 -67.71 -11.21
CA PHE A 895 -16.30 -68.16 -9.88
C PHE A 895 -14.86 -68.70 -9.58
N PHE A 896 -14.41 -68.32 -8.37
CA PHE A 896 -13.22 -68.68 -7.56
C PHE A 896 -11.91 -67.84 -7.70
N LEU A 897 -11.32 -67.27 -6.63
CA LEU A 897 -11.86 -66.96 -5.28
C LEU A 897 -11.10 -65.86 -4.49
N ARG A 898 -11.64 -64.63 -4.53
CA ARG A 898 -11.97 -63.74 -3.37
C ARG A 898 -11.25 -63.93 -2.01
N ARG A 899 -10.36 -63.00 -1.63
CA ARG A 899 -10.21 -62.28 -0.32
C ARG A 899 -9.10 -61.20 -0.49
N ARG A 900 -9.28 -59.94 -0.04
CA ARG A 900 -9.11 -59.38 1.33
C ARG A 900 -7.72 -59.65 1.94
N VAL A 901 -7.12 -58.71 2.67
CA VAL A 901 -7.67 -57.41 3.17
C VAL A 901 -7.31 -56.27 2.24
#